data_AF-A0A3S3PLX3-F1
#
_entry.id   AF-A0A3S3PLX3-F1
#
_cell.length_a   1.000
_cell.length_b   1.000
_cell.length_c   1.000
_cell.angle_alpha   90.00
_cell.angle_beta   90.00
_cell.angle_gamma   90.00
#
_symmetry.space_group_name_H-M   'P 1'
#
loop_
_entity.id
_entity.type
_entity.pdbx_description
1 polymer ?
#
loop_
_entity_poly.entity_id
_entity_poly.type
_entity_poly.pdbx_seq_one_letter_code
_entity_poly.pdbx_strand_id
1 'polypeptide(L)'
;MILQCALAKSITPTVVNFWNDLLTNPSKGPQWPYDFKDGVVSSDEPKLADEQASLRVRSSPECNKKVIASVINSIDKLNQDLIVNSVTHLVYSFINVHSNGSLSFGNNSKNSYSLLYKMISLREKKPELKLIFAIGGWDNSEHFSYIAANPSIQRVFISDLIAFLDYWKFDGIDITWQYPVVGGKKPGFKADRENYVMLLKNIREAFNVHLSTQPELLTDKLSLSITAPGAFWIVEQGYDLNRIIDVVDWVNVLAFDYFGAYKSAWGTYTGPIAPLYFGAPDGFPGKLNVEATMKKYACETRKANKIVMGVPFYGRFWKNVGNPVKNEDDLYRTSQSIGGFPDGGTITYDEIKVKFRKESDEKEIFHEKTQTPYSWNKIKKTLISYENERSIAAKVNYAINHNLGGIFIWSLNFDDSNSSLLNAVSQNFHCQPNFSEYKCSEIKEKRWWTQYDVNGFYPICDPDDPGYSCCGTYGFCGSGAEFCECKGCIDYGKMPEKALIEPIKPSQALRWHTLNASLNGSTPKCGPKAPKLIDGQIPICNPDANDSYCCSSSGYCGAGSSYCQCKDCVDFRANPNHVYQQKMWWGWDDGPEVAGRCGLRAPKINGQYPICDPDSRSSYCCGYTGYCGSGRSFCDCPNCVNFKTNPTFRW
;
A
#
# COMPACT_ATOMS: atom_id res chain seq x y z
N MET A 1 40.93 -1.27 -2.77
CA MET A 1 41.20 -0.67 -4.10
C MET A 1 40.89 0.82 -3.97
N ILE A 2 41.77 1.71 -3.52
CA ILE A 2 43.15 2.05 -3.95
C ILE A 2 43.17 2.51 -5.42
N LEU A 3 43.30 3.84 -5.59
CA LEU A 3 43.57 4.63 -6.79
C LEU A 3 42.61 4.55 -7.99
N GLN A 4 41.71 5.54 -8.05
CA GLN A 4 41.40 6.27 -9.30
C GLN A 4 41.33 7.80 -9.08
N CYS A 5 42.12 8.34 -8.14
CA CYS A 5 42.25 9.78 -7.91
C CYS A 5 43.51 10.37 -8.58
N ALA A 6 43.79 10.00 -9.83
CA ALA A 6 44.97 10.50 -10.56
C ALA A 6 44.65 11.64 -11.56
N LEU A 7 43.41 12.14 -11.63
CA LEU A 7 43.03 13.14 -12.65
C LEU A 7 42.32 14.39 -12.13
N ALA A 8 42.17 14.58 -10.82
CA ALA A 8 41.72 15.86 -10.27
C ALA A 8 42.95 16.67 -9.82
N LYS A 9 43.30 17.73 -10.56
CA LYS A 9 44.26 18.73 -10.07
C LYS A 9 43.75 19.27 -8.73
N SER A 10 44.58 19.20 -7.69
CA SER A 10 44.44 19.78 -6.33
C SER A 10 43.96 18.91 -5.16
N ILE A 11 44.23 17.60 -5.13
CA ILE A 11 44.16 16.85 -3.86
C ILE A 11 45.52 16.93 -3.16
N THR A 12 45.58 17.57 -1.98
CA THR A 12 46.81 17.59 -1.19
C THR A 12 47.07 16.22 -0.56
N PRO A 13 48.34 15.75 -0.47
CA PRO A 13 48.68 14.48 0.17
C PRO A 13 48.14 14.35 1.61
N THR A 14 47.95 15.47 2.30
CA THR A 14 47.40 15.54 3.66
C THR A 14 45.96 15.03 3.74
N VAL A 15 45.12 15.35 2.75
CA VAL A 15 43.72 14.89 2.70
C VAL A 15 43.67 13.39 2.45
N VAL A 16 44.48 12.87 1.53
CA VAL A 16 44.59 11.43 1.24
C VAL A 16 45.06 10.66 2.48
N ASN A 17 46.05 11.20 3.20
CA ASN A 17 46.58 10.57 4.40
C ASN A 17 45.59 10.61 5.57
N PHE A 18 44.85 11.71 5.75
CA PHE A 18 43.78 11.80 6.75
C PHE A 18 42.72 10.72 6.56
N TRP A 19 42.26 10.50 5.32
CA TRP A 19 41.25 9.47 5.02
C TRP A 19 41.80 8.05 5.15
N ASN A 20 43.04 7.81 4.73
CA ASN A 20 43.69 6.52 4.94
C ASN A 20 43.87 6.22 6.44
N ASP A 21 44.19 7.21 7.26
CA ASP A 21 44.31 7.05 8.72
C ASP A 21 42.96 6.75 9.38
N LEU A 22 41.87 7.40 8.94
CA LEU A 22 40.51 7.16 9.46
C LEU A 22 40.01 5.75 9.12
N LEU A 23 40.29 5.26 7.91
CA LEU A 23 39.88 3.93 7.43
C LEU A 23 40.72 2.78 8.01
N THR A 24 41.98 3.04 8.36
CA THR A 24 42.91 2.02 8.86
C THR A 24 43.05 2.02 10.38
N ASN A 25 42.63 3.08 11.07
CA ASN A 25 42.75 3.20 12.52
C ASN A 25 41.43 3.67 13.17
N PRO A 26 40.47 2.74 13.41
CA PRO A 26 39.13 3.04 13.96
C PRO A 26 39.15 3.75 15.33
N SER A 27 40.26 3.68 16.05
CA SER A 27 40.45 4.34 17.36
C SER A 27 40.64 5.86 17.27
N LYS A 28 40.91 6.40 16.06
CA LYS A 28 41.02 7.83 15.78
C LYS A 28 39.73 8.45 15.21
N GLY A 29 38.69 7.65 14.93
CA GLY A 29 37.36 8.17 14.61
C GLY A 29 36.69 8.81 15.82
N PRO A 30 35.57 9.54 15.65
CA PRO A 30 34.82 10.10 16.77
C PRO A 30 34.53 9.03 17.83
N GLN A 31 34.98 9.25 19.07
CA GLN A 31 34.59 8.40 20.19
C GLN A 31 33.12 8.68 20.52
N TRP A 32 32.25 7.76 20.10
CA TRP A 32 30.81 7.86 20.35
C TRP A 32 30.53 7.79 21.85
N PRO A 33 29.65 8.65 22.39
CA PRO A 33 29.37 8.70 23.83
C PRO A 33 28.61 7.48 24.38
N TYR A 34 28.22 6.52 23.53
CA TYR A 34 27.50 5.32 23.93
C TYR A 34 28.44 4.10 23.91
N ASP A 35 28.66 3.50 25.09
CA ASP A 35 29.36 2.21 25.20
C ASP A 35 28.42 1.13 24.62
N PHE A 36 28.70 0.68 23.39
CA PHE A 36 27.95 -0.36 22.68
C PHE A 36 28.19 -1.76 23.27
N LYS A 37 28.14 -1.89 24.60
CA LYS A 37 28.15 -3.20 25.26
C LYS A 37 26.72 -3.74 25.26
N ASP A 38 26.57 -4.94 24.70
CA ASP A 38 25.42 -5.84 24.85
C ASP A 38 24.22 -5.73 23.90
N GLY A 39 24.36 -5.07 22.73
CA GLY A 39 23.50 -5.35 21.56
C GLY A 39 21.98 -5.15 21.74
N VAL A 40 21.55 -4.56 22.86
CA VAL A 40 20.18 -4.17 23.19
C VAL A 40 20.30 -2.86 23.97
N VAL A 41 19.86 -1.76 23.38
CA VAL A 41 19.74 -0.50 24.12
C VAL A 41 18.56 -0.65 25.07
N SER A 42 18.86 -0.74 26.37
CA SER A 42 17.86 -0.71 27.44
C SER A 42 17.12 0.63 27.42
N SER A 43 15.84 0.59 27.73
CA SER A 43 14.89 1.70 27.68
C SER A 43 15.14 2.75 28.75
N ASP A 44 16.20 3.54 28.62
CA ASP A 44 16.33 4.80 29.35
C ASP A 44 16.63 5.91 28.34
N GLU A 45 15.59 6.68 28.01
CA GLU A 45 15.66 7.84 27.12
C GLU A 45 16.57 8.92 27.73
N PRO A 46 17.58 9.42 27.00
CA PRO A 46 18.15 10.73 27.30
C PRO A 46 17.13 11.79 26.87
N LYS A 47 16.63 12.57 27.83
CA LYS A 47 15.86 13.79 27.54
C LYS A 47 16.77 14.75 26.77
N LEU A 48 16.44 14.99 25.49
CA LEU A 48 16.96 16.14 24.75
C LEU A 48 16.53 17.41 25.49
N ALA A 49 17.51 18.21 25.90
CA ALA A 49 17.27 19.49 26.56
C ALA A 49 16.61 20.46 25.57
N ASP A 50 15.46 21.01 25.96
CA ASP A 50 14.82 22.14 25.31
C ASP A 50 15.72 23.38 25.42
N GLU A 51 16.30 23.81 24.30
CA GLU A 51 16.79 25.19 24.18
C GLU A 51 15.72 26.06 23.54
N GLN A 52 15.00 26.79 24.41
CA GLN A 52 14.19 27.93 24.00
C GLN A 52 15.11 29.08 23.58
N ALA A 53 15.02 29.48 22.32
CA ALA A 53 15.43 30.81 21.88
C ALA A 53 14.34 31.41 20.99
N SER A 54 13.44 32.16 21.63
CA SER A 54 12.57 33.11 20.97
C SER A 54 13.37 34.36 20.59
N LEU A 55 13.29 34.80 19.33
CA LEU A 55 13.18 36.23 18.96
C LEU A 55 12.72 36.33 17.50
N ARG A 56 11.55 36.96 17.33
CA ARG A 56 10.86 37.15 16.05
C ARG A 56 11.59 38.20 15.21
N VAL A 57 11.98 37.81 14.00
CA VAL A 57 12.08 38.72 12.85
C VAL A 57 11.06 38.23 11.84
N ARG A 58 10.03 39.05 11.57
CA ARG A 58 9.09 38.83 10.48
C ARG A 58 9.82 39.11 9.17
N SER A 59 10.58 38.15 8.67
CA SER A 59 10.83 38.02 7.23
C SER A 59 9.56 37.47 6.58
N SER A 60 9.32 37.86 5.33
CA SER A 60 8.38 37.16 4.42
C SER A 60 8.51 35.64 4.61
N PRO A 61 7.42 34.85 4.66
CA PRO A 61 7.55 33.41 4.87
C PRO A 61 8.36 32.82 3.71
N GLU A 62 9.62 32.47 3.99
CA GLU A 62 10.45 31.73 3.05
C GLU A 62 9.71 30.44 2.67
N CYS A 63 9.62 30.21 1.36
CA CYS A 63 8.94 29.05 0.80
C CYS A 63 9.76 27.79 1.09
N ASN A 64 9.53 27.15 2.24
CA ASN A 64 10.28 25.96 2.68
C ASN A 64 9.93 24.65 1.94
N LYS A 65 9.15 24.74 0.85
CA LYS A 65 8.76 23.59 0.03
C LYS A 65 9.88 23.23 -0.95
N LYS A 66 10.00 21.93 -1.24
CA LYS A 66 11.12 21.38 -2.01
C LYS A 66 10.66 20.86 -3.37
N VAL A 67 11.46 21.08 -4.39
CA VAL A 67 11.46 20.28 -5.63
C VAL A 67 12.74 19.47 -5.61
N ILE A 68 12.60 18.17 -5.38
CA ILE A 68 13.69 17.21 -5.24
C ILE A 68 13.70 16.33 -6.47
N ALA A 69 14.81 16.24 -7.19
CA ALA A 69 14.88 15.49 -8.42
C ALA A 69 15.99 14.43 -8.36
N SER A 70 15.59 13.16 -8.44
CA SER A 70 16.51 12.03 -8.51
C SER A 70 17.06 11.85 -9.92
N VAL A 71 18.35 11.54 -10.01
CA VAL A 71 19.07 11.35 -11.26
C VAL A 71 19.85 10.05 -11.22
N ILE A 72 19.59 9.16 -12.18
CA ILE A 72 20.25 7.84 -12.27
C ILE A 72 21.20 7.71 -13.48
N ASN A 73 21.11 8.63 -14.44
CA ASN A 73 21.87 8.63 -15.70
C ASN A 73 22.17 10.07 -16.15
N SER A 74 22.66 10.27 -17.37
CA SER A 74 22.90 11.63 -17.90
C SER A 74 21.61 12.47 -17.97
N ILE A 75 21.77 13.77 -17.70
CA ILE A 75 20.76 14.82 -17.84
C ILE A 75 21.09 15.80 -18.97
N ASP A 76 22.07 15.49 -19.83
CA ASP A 76 22.55 16.43 -20.86
C ASP A 76 21.49 16.79 -21.89
N LYS A 77 20.54 15.87 -22.13
CA LYS A 77 19.41 16.10 -23.06
C LYS A 77 18.37 17.10 -22.53
N LEU A 78 18.40 17.43 -21.23
CA LEU A 78 17.39 18.24 -20.56
C LEU A 78 17.75 19.73 -20.59
N ASN A 79 16.74 20.58 -20.38
CA ASN A 79 16.94 22.01 -20.26
C ASN A 79 17.64 22.36 -18.93
N GLN A 80 18.93 22.66 -19.00
CA GLN A 80 19.77 22.91 -17.83
C GLN A 80 19.32 24.14 -17.05
N ASP A 81 18.86 25.20 -17.72
CA ASP A 81 18.43 26.43 -17.05
C ASP A 81 17.10 26.21 -16.32
N LEU A 82 16.20 25.40 -16.88
CA LEU A 82 14.99 24.98 -16.19
C LEU A 82 15.30 24.14 -14.95
N ILE A 83 16.30 23.25 -15.00
CA ILE A 83 16.75 22.48 -13.82
C ILE A 83 17.23 23.44 -12.74
N VAL A 84 18.13 24.36 -13.08
CA VAL A 84 18.66 25.37 -12.16
C VAL A 84 17.53 26.16 -11.51
N ASN A 85 16.58 26.65 -12.30
CA ASN A 85 15.50 27.50 -11.78
C ASN A 85 14.46 26.74 -10.94
N SER A 86 14.17 25.49 -11.30
CA SER A 86 13.02 24.76 -10.74
C SER A 86 13.38 23.79 -9.62
N VAL A 87 14.61 23.29 -9.59
CA VAL A 87 15.03 22.25 -8.64
C VAL A 87 15.71 22.88 -7.43
N THR A 88 15.35 22.39 -6.25
CA THR A 88 15.96 22.79 -4.97
C THR A 88 17.00 21.79 -4.49
N HIS A 89 16.78 20.50 -4.77
CA HIS A 89 17.66 19.41 -4.37
C HIS A 89 17.84 18.45 -5.56
N LEU A 90 19.07 18.19 -5.98
CA LEU A 90 19.39 17.10 -6.91
C LEU A 90 19.91 15.90 -6.14
N VAL A 91 19.35 14.72 -6.40
CA VAL A 91 19.73 13.47 -5.75
C VAL A 91 20.50 12.59 -6.74
N TYR A 92 21.76 12.29 -6.44
CA TYR A 92 22.52 11.28 -7.16
C TYR A 92 22.07 9.89 -6.71
N SER A 93 21.52 9.10 -7.63
CA SER A 93 20.98 7.76 -7.34
C SER A 93 21.71 6.71 -8.20
N PHE A 94 22.47 5.75 -7.66
CA PHE A 94 22.74 5.49 -6.25
C PHE A 94 24.23 5.30 -6.00
N ILE A 95 24.66 5.62 -4.78
CA ILE A 95 25.90 5.10 -4.21
C ILE A 95 25.63 3.68 -3.72
N ASN A 96 26.48 2.74 -4.10
CA ASN A 96 26.37 1.36 -3.66
C ASN A 96 26.91 1.21 -2.24
N VAL A 97 26.17 0.53 -1.38
CA VAL A 97 26.64 0.03 -0.10
C VAL A 97 27.00 -1.46 -0.22
N HIS A 98 28.03 -1.88 0.51
CA HIS A 98 28.52 -3.25 0.55
C HIS A 98 28.21 -3.93 1.88
N SER A 99 28.33 -5.26 1.95
CA SER A 99 28.02 -6.05 3.15
C SER A 99 28.84 -5.68 4.39
N ASN A 100 30.03 -5.11 4.21
CA ASN A 100 30.90 -4.62 5.28
C ASN A 100 30.59 -3.17 5.70
N GLY A 101 29.59 -2.51 5.09
CA GLY A 101 29.21 -1.13 5.34
C GLY A 101 29.92 -0.09 4.46
N SER A 102 30.97 -0.44 3.72
CA SER A 102 31.64 0.54 2.83
C SER A 102 30.77 0.95 1.65
N LEU A 103 31.09 2.10 1.05
CA LEU A 103 30.41 2.74 -0.05
C LEU A 103 31.29 2.80 -1.30
N SER A 104 30.68 2.70 -2.49
CA SER A 104 31.37 2.97 -3.75
C SER A 104 30.42 3.37 -4.88
N PHE A 105 30.96 3.92 -5.97
CA PHE A 105 30.22 4.15 -7.21
C PHE A 105 29.93 2.87 -8.02
N GLY A 106 30.21 1.68 -7.46
CA GLY A 106 30.08 0.41 -8.16
C GLY A 106 31.00 0.29 -9.38
N ASN A 107 30.58 -0.52 -10.36
CA ASN A 107 31.41 -0.88 -11.53
C ASN A 107 31.40 0.17 -12.66
N ASN A 108 30.62 1.26 -12.55
CA ASN A 108 30.42 2.23 -13.63
C ASN A 108 30.98 3.62 -13.30
N SER A 109 32.16 3.66 -12.67
CA SER A 109 32.74 4.89 -12.09
C SER A 109 32.84 6.05 -13.07
N LYS A 110 33.15 5.80 -14.36
CA LYS A 110 33.28 6.86 -15.37
C LYS A 110 31.96 7.63 -15.58
N ASN A 111 30.84 6.92 -15.74
CA ASN A 111 29.54 7.57 -15.92
C ASN A 111 29.08 8.25 -14.63
N SER A 112 29.37 7.64 -13.48
CA SER A 112 29.12 8.22 -12.17
C SER A 112 29.82 9.57 -11.99
N TYR A 113 31.12 9.64 -12.31
CA TYR A 113 31.87 10.90 -12.23
C TYR A 113 31.35 11.94 -13.22
N SER A 114 31.04 11.55 -14.46
CA SER A 114 30.50 12.47 -15.46
C SER A 114 29.20 13.12 -14.99
N LEU A 115 28.28 12.32 -14.42
CA LEU A 115 27.04 12.83 -13.86
C LEU A 115 27.29 13.74 -12.66
N LEU A 116 28.19 13.35 -11.76
CA LEU A 116 28.48 14.13 -10.56
C LEU A 116 29.10 15.50 -10.90
N TYR A 117 30.07 15.54 -11.82
CA TYR A 117 30.62 16.80 -12.31
C TYR A 117 29.55 17.67 -12.97
N LYS A 118 28.60 17.05 -13.69
CA LYS A 118 27.47 17.78 -14.24
C LYS A 118 26.59 18.39 -13.13
N MET A 119 26.26 17.63 -12.09
CA MET A 119 25.48 18.14 -10.95
C MET A 119 26.19 19.29 -10.22
N ILE A 120 27.50 19.17 -10.00
CA ILE A 120 28.34 20.22 -9.41
C ILE A 120 28.32 21.48 -10.29
N SER A 121 28.44 21.34 -11.62
CA SER A 121 28.36 22.49 -12.54
C SER A 121 27.00 23.21 -12.51
N LEU A 122 25.91 22.52 -12.15
CA LEU A 122 24.60 23.16 -11.96
C LEU A 122 24.55 23.94 -10.63
N ARG A 123 25.20 23.45 -9.58
CA ARG A 123 25.35 24.20 -8.32
C ARG A 123 26.19 25.46 -8.50
N GLU A 124 27.21 25.44 -9.37
CA GLU A 124 27.98 26.66 -9.70
C GLU A 124 27.08 27.76 -10.31
N LYS A 125 26.01 27.39 -11.01
CA LYS A 125 25.00 28.32 -11.53
C LYS A 125 23.96 28.76 -10.50
N LYS A 126 23.65 27.91 -9.51
CA LYS A 126 22.75 28.20 -8.39
C LYS A 126 23.37 27.68 -7.10
N PRO A 127 24.11 28.54 -6.36
CA PRO A 127 24.79 28.13 -5.14
C PRO A 127 23.87 27.52 -4.07
N GLU A 128 22.59 27.88 -4.08
CA GLU A 128 21.56 27.35 -3.17
C GLU A 128 21.08 25.92 -3.53
N LEU A 129 21.47 25.38 -4.69
CA LEU A 129 21.10 24.04 -5.12
C LEU A 129 21.79 23.00 -4.23
N LYS A 130 20.98 22.27 -3.47
CA LYS A 130 21.48 21.20 -2.61
C LYS A 130 21.74 19.93 -3.43
N LEU A 131 22.90 19.32 -3.26
CA LEU A 131 23.21 18.01 -3.84
C LEU A 131 23.14 16.97 -2.73
N ILE A 132 22.36 15.93 -2.95
CA ILE A 132 22.16 14.81 -2.05
C ILE A 132 22.65 13.55 -2.78
N PHE A 133 23.16 12.56 -2.07
CA PHE A 133 23.32 11.22 -2.64
C PHE A 133 22.42 10.22 -1.94
N ALA A 134 21.78 9.37 -2.74
CA ALA A 134 20.95 8.29 -2.24
C ALA A 134 21.76 6.99 -2.17
N ILE A 135 21.52 6.22 -1.12
CA ILE A 135 22.14 4.91 -0.90
C ILE A 135 21.07 3.82 -1.00
N GLY A 136 21.39 2.73 -1.71
CA GLY A 136 20.53 1.56 -1.83
C GLY A 136 19.72 1.54 -3.12
N GLY A 137 18.40 1.74 -3.01
CA GLY A 137 17.48 1.52 -4.11
C GLY A 137 17.08 0.05 -4.27
N TRP A 138 16.26 -0.24 -5.28
CA TRP A 138 15.70 -1.58 -5.52
C TRP A 138 16.76 -2.68 -5.61
N ASP A 139 17.94 -2.36 -6.18
CA ASP A 139 18.97 -3.34 -6.50
C ASP A 139 20.01 -3.57 -5.38
N ASN A 140 20.20 -2.61 -4.47
CA ASN A 140 21.30 -2.63 -3.48
C ASN A 140 20.82 -2.51 -2.01
N SER A 141 19.51 -2.62 -1.77
CA SER A 141 18.95 -2.58 -0.40
C SER A 141 19.22 -3.82 0.45
N GLU A 142 19.81 -4.87 -0.11
CA GLU A 142 20.00 -6.17 0.56
C GLU A 142 20.95 -6.13 1.77
N HIS A 143 21.81 -5.12 1.88
CA HIS A 143 22.78 -5.04 2.95
C HIS A 143 22.26 -4.29 4.19
N PHE A 144 21.20 -3.48 4.06
CA PHE A 144 20.75 -2.59 5.14
C PHE A 144 20.32 -3.33 6.39
N SER A 145 19.65 -4.47 6.27
CA SER A 145 19.20 -5.24 7.44
C SER A 145 20.37 -5.64 8.34
N TYR A 146 21.48 -6.10 7.74
CA TYR A 146 22.68 -6.48 8.50
C TYR A 146 23.46 -5.27 9.01
N ILE A 147 23.55 -4.20 8.21
CA ILE A 147 24.20 -2.93 8.60
C ILE A 147 23.46 -2.29 9.79
N ALA A 148 22.12 -2.29 9.78
CA ALA A 148 21.32 -1.71 10.83
C ALA A 148 21.40 -2.51 12.13
N ALA A 149 21.58 -3.84 12.04
CA ALA A 149 21.65 -4.74 13.20
C ALA A 149 23.05 -4.86 13.82
N ASN A 150 24.14 -4.54 13.10
CA ASN A 150 25.50 -4.77 13.56
C ASN A 150 26.25 -3.43 13.83
N PRO A 151 26.53 -3.09 15.10
CA PRO A 151 27.20 -1.82 15.45
C PRO A 151 28.56 -1.61 14.78
N SER A 152 29.36 -2.66 14.61
CA SER A 152 30.69 -2.54 13.99
C SER A 152 30.58 -2.18 12.51
N ILE A 153 29.65 -2.80 11.79
CA ILE A 153 29.38 -2.51 10.38
C ILE A 153 28.74 -1.13 10.23
N GLN A 154 27.81 -0.79 11.13
CA GLN A 154 27.18 0.52 11.16
C GLN A 154 28.19 1.66 11.33
N ARG A 155 29.23 1.47 12.15
CA ARG A 155 30.32 2.44 12.28
C ARG A 155 31.08 2.64 10.97
N VAL A 156 31.40 1.56 10.26
CA VAL A 156 32.07 1.65 8.94
C VAL A 156 31.16 2.42 7.97
N PHE A 157 29.88 2.07 7.93
CA PHE A 157 28.89 2.72 7.07
C PHE A 157 28.78 4.23 7.35
N ILE A 158 28.60 4.61 8.61
CA ILE A 158 28.49 6.03 9.01
C ILE A 158 29.79 6.78 8.73
N SER A 159 30.95 6.18 9.00
CA SER A 159 32.24 6.80 8.71
C SER A 159 32.42 7.08 7.22
N ASP A 160 32.03 6.14 6.36
CA ASP A 160 32.17 6.28 4.92
C ASP A 160 31.11 7.25 4.35
N LEU A 161 29.92 7.33 4.94
CA LEU A 161 28.94 8.37 4.61
C LEU A 161 29.51 9.77 4.81
N ILE A 162 30.14 10.04 5.95
CA ILE A 162 30.81 11.32 6.23
C ILE A 162 31.93 11.57 5.21
N ALA A 163 32.72 10.54 4.89
CA ALA A 163 33.78 10.66 3.89
C ALA A 163 33.26 11.06 2.51
N PHE A 164 32.16 10.46 2.06
CA PHE A 164 31.52 10.82 0.80
C PHE A 164 30.95 12.24 0.82
N LEU A 165 30.31 12.66 1.91
CA LEU A 165 29.81 14.03 2.10
C LEU A 165 30.94 15.05 1.94
N ASP A 166 32.05 14.85 2.65
CA ASP A 166 33.19 15.76 2.65
C ASP A 166 33.93 15.82 1.32
N TYR A 167 34.17 14.66 0.72
CA TYR A 167 34.98 14.55 -0.49
C TYR A 167 34.25 15.14 -1.69
N TRP A 168 32.98 14.79 -1.87
CA TRP A 168 32.18 15.20 -3.02
C TRP A 168 31.35 16.47 -2.77
N LYS A 169 31.43 17.04 -1.56
CA LYS A 169 30.72 18.25 -1.15
C LYS A 169 29.21 18.11 -1.33
N PHE A 170 28.66 16.97 -0.89
CA PHE A 170 27.22 16.77 -0.82
C PHE A 170 26.66 17.46 0.44
N ASP A 171 25.44 17.98 0.35
CA ASP A 171 24.73 18.66 1.45
C ASP A 171 23.93 17.69 2.34
N GLY A 172 23.97 16.40 2.05
CA GLY A 172 23.20 15.41 2.78
C GLY A 172 23.04 14.09 2.05
N ILE A 173 22.26 13.20 2.67
CA ILE A 173 22.03 11.84 2.19
C ILE A 173 20.53 11.50 2.15
N ASP A 174 20.18 10.55 1.28
CA ASP A 174 18.88 9.85 1.31
C ASP A 174 19.09 8.35 1.52
N ILE A 175 18.47 7.79 2.56
CA ILE A 175 18.45 6.33 2.74
C ILE A 175 17.25 5.75 1.98
N THR A 176 17.54 5.06 0.87
CA THR A 176 16.54 4.36 0.05
C THR A 176 16.59 2.85 0.33
N TRP A 177 16.21 2.44 1.55
CA TRP A 177 16.08 1.02 1.90
C TRP A 177 14.72 0.49 1.42
N GLN A 178 14.73 -0.38 0.41
CA GLN A 178 13.56 -1.06 -0.13
C GLN A 178 13.61 -2.57 0.15
N TYR A 179 12.96 -3.09 1.20
CA TYR A 179 12.28 -2.38 2.30
C TYR A 179 12.64 -3.08 3.62
N PRO A 180 12.68 -2.36 4.76
CA PRO A 180 12.81 -2.99 6.08
C PRO A 180 11.72 -4.07 6.28
N VAL A 181 12.06 -5.19 6.92
CA VAL A 181 11.16 -6.34 7.19
C VAL A 181 10.68 -7.05 5.93
N VAL A 182 9.80 -6.43 5.14
CA VAL A 182 9.16 -7.05 3.97
C VAL A 182 10.19 -7.39 2.89
N GLY A 183 11.23 -6.57 2.76
CA GLY A 183 12.23 -6.70 1.71
C GLY A 183 11.74 -6.25 0.34
N GLY A 184 12.69 -5.84 -0.50
CA GLY A 184 12.47 -5.65 -1.93
C GLY A 184 12.85 -6.93 -2.67
N LYS A 185 14.07 -6.97 -3.21
CA LYS A 185 14.63 -8.19 -3.82
C LYS A 185 14.93 -9.31 -2.81
N LYS A 186 15.29 -8.95 -1.58
CA LYS A 186 15.58 -9.89 -0.50
C LYS A 186 14.77 -9.51 0.74
N PRO A 187 14.15 -10.48 1.43
CA PRO A 187 13.41 -10.24 2.67
C PRO A 187 14.34 -9.74 3.77
N GLY A 188 13.79 -8.96 4.70
CA GLY A 188 14.47 -8.47 5.89
C GLY A 188 14.11 -9.28 7.15
N PHE A 189 14.47 -8.74 8.32
CA PHE A 189 14.08 -9.29 9.63
C PHE A 189 13.05 -8.40 10.30
N LYS A 190 12.20 -8.98 11.17
CA LYS A 190 11.23 -8.20 11.95
C LYS A 190 11.87 -7.06 12.77
N ALA A 191 13.10 -7.27 13.25
CA ALA A 191 13.87 -6.27 13.99
C ALA A 191 14.27 -5.05 13.16
N ASP A 192 14.20 -5.13 11.82
CA ASP A 192 14.56 -4.02 10.93
C ASP A 192 13.76 -2.75 11.22
N ARG A 193 12.50 -2.87 11.63
CA ARG A 193 11.64 -1.71 11.97
C ARG A 193 12.28 -0.83 13.05
N GLU A 194 12.79 -1.45 14.12
CA GLU A 194 13.45 -0.74 15.22
C GLU A 194 14.89 -0.35 14.89
N ASN A 195 15.63 -1.27 14.25
CA ASN A 195 17.01 -1.03 13.85
C ASN A 195 17.12 0.13 12.86
N TYR A 196 16.11 0.33 12.00
CA TYR A 196 16.11 1.43 11.05
C TYR A 196 16.03 2.79 11.75
N VAL A 197 15.17 2.92 12.77
CA VAL A 197 15.11 4.13 13.60
C VAL A 197 16.45 4.39 14.27
N MET A 198 17.08 3.35 14.82
CA MET A 198 18.36 3.47 15.49
C MET A 198 19.48 3.90 14.53
N LEU A 199 19.54 3.29 13.34
CA LEU A 199 20.47 3.67 12.29
C LEU A 199 20.35 5.15 11.94
N LEU A 200 19.11 5.65 11.73
CA LEU A 200 18.87 7.06 11.40
C LEU A 200 19.28 8.00 12.53
N LYS A 201 19.01 7.63 13.80
CA LYS A 201 19.46 8.41 14.97
C LYS A 201 20.98 8.51 15.02
N ASN A 202 21.68 7.40 14.79
CA ASN A 202 23.13 7.36 14.81
C ASN A 202 23.75 8.16 13.66
N ILE A 203 23.15 8.14 12.46
CA ILE A 203 23.55 9.02 11.35
C ILE A 203 23.35 10.50 11.72
N ARG A 204 22.19 10.86 12.30
CA ARG A 204 21.93 12.24 12.70
C ARG A 204 22.94 12.74 13.73
N GLU A 205 23.24 11.91 14.73
CA GLU A 205 24.25 12.26 15.73
C GLU A 205 25.64 12.41 15.11
N ALA A 206 25.99 11.55 14.16
CA ALA A 206 27.22 11.68 13.39
C ALA A 206 27.33 13.01 12.65
N PHE A 207 26.24 13.48 12.05
CA PHE A 207 26.20 14.77 11.38
C PHE A 207 26.40 15.92 12.37
N ASN A 208 25.75 15.86 13.53
CA ASN A 208 25.89 16.89 14.57
C ASN A 208 27.34 16.97 15.08
N VAL A 209 27.95 15.83 15.40
CA VAL A 209 29.36 15.76 15.83
C VAL A 209 30.28 16.29 14.75
N HIS A 210 30.13 15.82 13.51
CA HIS A 210 30.96 16.26 12.39
C HIS A 210 30.90 17.79 12.19
N LEU A 211 29.70 18.38 12.16
CA LEU A 211 29.51 19.83 12.02
C LEU A 211 30.09 20.61 13.20
N SER A 212 29.97 20.11 14.43
CA SER A 212 30.55 20.77 15.62
C SER A 212 32.08 20.84 15.59
N THR A 213 32.73 19.90 14.88
CA THR A 213 34.19 19.84 14.74
C THR A 213 34.75 20.65 13.58
N GLN A 214 33.89 21.19 12.71
CA GLN A 214 34.28 21.99 11.55
C GLN A 214 33.64 23.39 11.62
N PRO A 215 34.20 24.30 12.43
CA PRO A 215 33.61 25.62 12.64
C PRO A 215 33.52 26.45 11.35
N GLU A 216 34.36 26.18 10.34
CA GLU A 216 34.22 26.82 9.01
C GLU A 216 33.02 26.34 8.18
N LEU A 217 32.37 25.22 8.56
CA LEU A 217 31.14 24.69 7.94
C LEU A 217 29.87 25.11 8.70
N LEU A 218 29.96 25.99 9.71
CA LEU A 218 28.90 26.35 10.68
C LEU A 218 27.59 26.91 10.08
N THR A 219 27.49 27.07 8.76
CA THR A 219 26.33 27.72 8.12
C THR A 219 25.34 26.77 7.46
N ASP A 220 25.67 25.49 7.23
CA ASP A 220 24.77 24.56 6.52
C ASP A 220 24.57 23.24 7.29
N LYS A 221 23.34 23.02 7.78
CA LYS A 221 22.90 21.74 8.35
C LYS A 221 22.94 20.65 7.27
N LEU A 222 23.59 19.51 7.57
CA LEU A 222 23.55 18.33 6.72
C LEU A 222 22.14 17.71 6.71
N SER A 223 21.61 17.52 5.50
CA SER A 223 20.29 16.95 5.28
C SER A 223 20.31 15.42 5.43
N LEU A 224 19.32 14.88 6.14
CA LEU A 224 19.04 13.45 6.19
C LEU A 224 17.60 13.22 5.78
N SER A 225 17.40 12.51 4.68
CA SER A 225 16.08 12.06 4.25
C SER A 225 16.02 10.55 4.10
N ILE A 226 14.79 10.04 3.97
CA ILE A 226 14.55 8.66 3.59
C ILE A 226 13.60 8.61 2.40
N THR A 227 13.70 7.54 1.62
CA THR A 227 12.72 7.20 0.60
C THR A 227 11.87 6.02 1.09
N ALA A 228 10.55 6.20 1.12
CA ALA A 228 9.59 5.28 1.72
C ALA A 228 8.48 4.88 0.71
N PRO A 229 7.86 3.68 0.84
CA PRO A 229 6.91 3.16 -0.14
C PRO A 229 5.54 3.84 -0.07
N GLY A 230 4.82 3.88 -1.20
CA GLY A 230 3.40 4.24 -1.21
C GLY A 230 2.45 3.13 -0.73
N ALA A 231 2.89 1.87 -0.80
CA ALA A 231 2.09 0.73 -0.37
C ALA A 231 1.96 0.66 1.16
N PHE A 232 0.74 0.89 1.68
CA PHE A 232 0.48 1.00 3.12
C PHE A 232 0.92 -0.23 3.94
N TRP A 233 0.78 -1.44 3.39
CA TRP A 233 1.14 -2.68 4.08
C TRP A 233 2.65 -2.86 4.27
N ILE A 234 3.48 -2.20 3.44
CA ILE A 234 4.94 -2.18 3.61
C ILE A 234 5.31 -1.18 4.71
N VAL A 235 4.67 -0.01 4.72
CA VAL A 235 4.85 1.02 5.75
C VAL A 235 4.54 0.45 7.14
N GLU A 236 3.38 -0.19 7.30
CA GLU A 236 2.91 -0.72 8.58
C GLU A 236 3.85 -1.77 9.19
N GLN A 237 4.57 -2.52 8.36
CA GLN A 237 5.49 -3.55 8.81
C GLN A 237 6.90 -3.02 9.07
N GLY A 238 7.41 -2.16 8.17
CA GLY A 238 8.82 -1.80 8.14
C GLY A 238 9.17 -0.44 8.74
N TYR A 239 8.20 0.45 8.95
CA TYR A 239 8.47 1.86 9.25
C TYR A 239 7.78 2.30 10.55
N ASP A 240 8.56 2.88 11.46
CA ASP A 240 8.03 3.65 12.58
C ASP A 240 8.02 5.13 12.18
N LEU A 241 6.97 5.57 11.47
CA LEU A 241 6.98 6.91 10.86
C LEU A 241 7.10 8.02 11.90
N ASN A 242 6.53 7.85 13.09
CA ASN A 242 6.60 8.83 14.17
C ASN A 242 8.03 9.04 14.67
N ARG A 243 8.76 7.96 14.93
CA ARG A 243 10.15 8.10 15.39
C ARG A 243 11.10 8.48 14.26
N ILE A 244 10.81 8.08 13.03
CA ILE A 244 11.60 8.45 11.86
C ILE A 244 11.49 9.96 11.59
N ILE A 245 10.27 10.52 11.55
CA ILE A 245 10.03 11.92 11.16
C ILE A 245 10.64 12.96 12.11
N ASP A 246 10.95 12.54 13.35
CA ASP A 246 11.64 13.35 14.35
C ASP A 246 13.13 13.50 14.06
N VAL A 247 13.73 12.52 13.37
CA VAL A 247 15.18 12.45 13.11
C VAL A 247 15.53 13.00 11.72
N VAL A 248 14.68 12.72 10.73
CA VAL A 248 14.90 13.10 9.33
C VAL A 248 14.38 14.51 9.04
N ASP A 249 14.95 15.17 8.05
CA ASP A 249 14.49 16.47 7.57
C ASP A 249 13.21 16.36 6.76
N TRP A 250 13.09 15.29 5.95
CA TRP A 250 11.88 14.95 5.21
C TRP A 250 11.84 13.46 4.82
N VAL A 251 10.68 13.02 4.34
CA VAL A 251 10.43 11.68 3.78
C VAL A 251 9.97 11.83 2.33
N ASN A 252 10.73 11.26 1.40
CA ASN A 252 10.32 11.11 0.00
C ASN A 252 9.39 9.89 -0.11
N VAL A 253 8.13 10.07 -0.49
CA VAL A 253 7.16 8.96 -0.58
C VAL A 253 6.97 8.53 -2.02
N LEU A 254 7.28 7.28 -2.34
CA LEU A 254 7.09 6.67 -3.67
C LEU A 254 5.61 6.39 -3.93
N ALA A 255 4.82 7.45 -4.12
CA ALA A 255 3.38 7.42 -4.34
C ALA A 255 3.03 7.04 -5.80
N PHE A 256 3.63 5.97 -6.29
CA PHE A 256 3.48 5.45 -7.66
C PHE A 256 3.82 3.95 -7.68
N ASP A 257 3.74 3.33 -8.87
CA ASP A 257 3.86 1.88 -9.03
C ASP A 257 2.76 1.09 -8.29
N TYR A 258 1.55 1.65 -8.22
CA TYR A 258 0.39 0.92 -7.67
C TYR A 258 -0.11 -0.18 -8.61
N PHE A 259 0.03 0.03 -9.93
CA PHE A 259 -0.30 -0.92 -10.98
C PHE A 259 0.91 -1.11 -11.91
N GLY A 260 1.18 -2.35 -12.27
CA GLY A 260 2.18 -2.75 -13.25
C GLY A 260 2.02 -4.23 -13.60
N ALA A 261 2.63 -4.69 -14.69
CA ALA A 261 2.69 -6.10 -15.08
C ALA A 261 3.64 -6.91 -14.16
N TYR A 262 3.35 -6.90 -12.85
CA TYR A 262 4.15 -7.58 -11.85
C TYR A 262 3.96 -9.09 -11.93
N LYS A 263 4.96 -9.83 -11.41
CA LYS A 263 4.91 -11.30 -11.32
C LYS A 263 4.00 -11.77 -10.18
N SER A 264 2.72 -11.41 -10.24
CA SER A 264 1.69 -11.79 -9.26
C SER A 264 0.30 -11.74 -9.93
N ALA A 265 -0.71 -12.31 -9.25
CA ALA A 265 -2.10 -12.18 -9.70
C ALA A 265 -2.53 -10.71 -9.84
N TRP A 266 -2.06 -9.83 -8.95
CA TRP A 266 -2.31 -8.39 -9.04
C TRP A 266 -1.81 -7.79 -10.35
N GLY A 267 -0.67 -8.25 -10.85
CA GLY A 267 -0.10 -7.71 -12.09
C GLY A 267 -0.91 -8.00 -13.35
N THR A 268 -1.89 -8.91 -13.28
CA THR A 268 -2.80 -9.19 -14.38
C THR A 268 -3.81 -8.07 -14.61
N TYR A 269 -4.04 -7.20 -13.63
CA TYR A 269 -4.91 -6.04 -13.80
C TYR A 269 -4.12 -4.86 -14.36
N THR A 270 -4.64 -4.26 -15.43
CA THR A 270 -4.17 -2.96 -15.89
C THR A 270 -4.71 -1.86 -14.98
N GLY A 271 -4.01 -0.73 -14.90
CA GLY A 271 -4.48 0.40 -14.12
C GLY A 271 -3.51 1.58 -14.11
N PRO A 272 -3.86 2.65 -13.40
CA PRO A 272 -3.07 3.86 -13.32
C PRO A 272 -1.76 3.64 -12.56
N ILE A 273 -0.63 4.13 -13.07
CA ILE A 273 0.66 4.00 -12.37
C ILE A 273 0.69 4.78 -11.04
N ALA A 274 0.08 5.97 -11.01
CA ALA A 274 0.06 6.89 -9.87
C ALA A 274 -1.25 7.70 -9.83
N PRO A 275 -2.40 7.03 -9.58
CA PRO A 275 -3.69 7.72 -9.52
C PRO A 275 -3.68 8.74 -8.38
N LEU A 276 -4.07 9.99 -8.66
CA LEU A 276 -4.15 11.02 -7.63
C LEU A 276 -5.23 10.66 -6.60
N TYR A 277 -6.41 10.29 -7.09
CA TYR A 277 -7.57 9.90 -6.29
C TYR A 277 -7.98 8.46 -6.58
N PHE A 278 -8.73 7.87 -5.66
CA PHE A 278 -9.39 6.60 -5.90
C PHE A 278 -10.42 6.72 -7.03
N GLY A 279 -10.37 5.78 -7.97
CA GLY A 279 -11.32 5.70 -9.08
C GLY A 279 -11.41 4.32 -9.69
N ALA A 280 -11.00 3.28 -8.96
CA ALA A 280 -11.04 1.91 -9.42
C ALA A 280 -12.44 1.30 -9.25
N PRO A 281 -12.78 0.25 -10.02
CA PRO A 281 -14.02 -0.50 -9.83
C PRO A 281 -14.12 -1.15 -8.43
N ASP A 282 -15.34 -1.47 -8.01
CA ASP A 282 -15.61 -2.22 -6.78
C ASP A 282 -14.80 -3.52 -6.73
N GLY A 283 -14.33 -3.87 -5.54
CA GLY A 283 -13.45 -5.02 -5.31
C GLY A 283 -11.95 -4.69 -5.42
N PHE A 284 -11.57 -3.51 -5.94
CA PHE A 284 -10.18 -3.05 -5.91
C PHE A 284 -9.84 -2.43 -4.55
N PRO A 285 -8.59 -2.52 -4.07
CA PRO A 285 -8.19 -1.88 -2.82
C PRO A 285 -8.26 -0.36 -2.94
N GLY A 286 -8.99 0.31 -2.04
CA GLY A 286 -9.20 1.75 -2.18
C GLY A 286 -7.99 2.59 -1.83
N LYS A 287 -7.07 2.08 -1.00
CA LYS A 287 -5.84 2.79 -0.59
C LYS A 287 -4.72 2.85 -1.62
N LEU A 288 -4.89 2.29 -2.82
CA LEU A 288 -3.88 2.29 -3.89
C LEU A 288 -3.91 3.58 -4.72
N ASN A 289 -3.75 4.72 -4.05
CA ASN A 289 -3.69 6.03 -4.69
C ASN A 289 -2.86 7.03 -3.87
N VAL A 290 -2.49 8.13 -4.51
CA VAL A 290 -1.62 9.17 -3.95
C VAL A 290 -2.29 9.85 -2.75
N GLU A 291 -3.57 10.21 -2.85
CA GLU A 291 -4.29 10.89 -1.76
C GLU A 291 -4.27 10.07 -0.46
N ALA A 292 -4.71 8.81 -0.52
CA ALA A 292 -4.73 7.90 0.62
C ALA A 292 -3.33 7.69 1.21
N THR A 293 -2.32 7.57 0.34
CA THR A 293 -0.92 7.42 0.75
C THR A 293 -0.44 8.67 1.49
N MET A 294 -0.62 9.87 0.93
CA MET A 294 -0.17 11.11 1.59
C MET A 294 -0.93 11.35 2.90
N LYS A 295 -2.24 11.07 2.92
CA LYS A 295 -3.06 11.14 4.13
C LYS A 295 -2.51 10.23 5.22
N LYS A 296 -2.16 8.97 4.90
CA LYS A 296 -1.55 8.04 5.86
C LYS A 296 -0.28 8.62 6.50
N TYR A 297 0.68 9.07 5.69
CA TYR A 297 1.93 9.64 6.19
C TYR A 297 1.69 10.92 7.02
N ALA A 298 0.84 11.82 6.53
CA ALA A 298 0.55 13.08 7.21
C ALA A 298 -0.19 12.86 8.55
N CYS A 299 -1.15 11.93 8.58
CA CYS A 299 -1.95 11.63 9.77
C CYS A 299 -1.19 10.85 10.83
N GLU A 300 -0.31 9.94 10.42
CA GLU A 300 0.55 9.22 11.35
C GLU A 300 1.55 10.20 11.98
N THR A 301 2.32 10.91 11.15
CA THR A 301 3.42 11.77 11.59
C THR A 301 3.00 13.11 12.20
N ARG A 302 1.80 13.61 11.87
CA ARG A 302 1.33 14.98 12.17
C ARG A 302 2.28 16.08 11.65
N LYS A 303 3.10 15.78 10.63
CA LYS A 303 4.11 16.68 10.05
C LYS A 303 4.06 16.68 8.52
N ALA A 304 2.90 17.06 7.96
CA ALA A 304 2.67 17.09 6.51
C ALA A 304 3.75 17.86 5.73
N ASN A 305 4.25 18.96 6.30
CA ASN A 305 5.33 19.79 5.73
C ASN A 305 6.69 19.09 5.63
N LYS A 306 6.87 17.90 6.22
CA LYS A 306 8.04 17.04 6.03
C LYS A 306 7.79 15.85 5.09
N ILE A 307 6.59 15.69 4.56
CA ILE A 307 6.24 14.62 3.62
C ILE A 307 6.33 15.14 2.19
N VAL A 308 7.18 14.54 1.37
CA VAL A 308 7.44 14.97 -0.01
C VAL A 308 6.82 13.95 -0.98
N MET A 309 5.90 14.41 -1.82
CA MET A 309 5.14 13.54 -2.74
C MET A 309 6.00 13.12 -3.93
N GLY A 310 6.21 11.81 -4.10
CA GLY A 310 6.84 11.24 -5.28
C GLY A 310 5.97 11.29 -6.54
N VAL A 311 6.55 11.67 -7.67
CA VAL A 311 5.92 11.63 -9.00
C VAL A 311 6.80 10.88 -10.01
N PRO A 312 6.24 9.95 -10.80
CA PRO A 312 7.01 9.17 -11.76
C PRO A 312 7.11 9.88 -13.12
N PHE A 313 8.31 10.07 -13.65
CA PHE A 313 8.54 10.56 -15.03
C PHE A 313 8.61 9.40 -16.04
N TYR A 314 7.82 8.36 -15.80
CA TYR A 314 7.76 7.14 -16.61
C TYR A 314 6.34 6.56 -16.53
N GLY A 315 6.09 5.56 -17.37
CA GLY A 315 4.86 4.79 -17.39
C GLY A 315 5.09 3.29 -17.22
N ARG A 316 3.98 2.57 -17.02
CA ARG A 316 3.89 1.12 -17.06
C ARG A 316 3.04 0.71 -18.26
N PHE A 317 3.44 -0.38 -18.92
CA PHE A 317 2.66 -0.96 -20.00
C PHE A 317 2.38 -2.44 -19.78
N TRP A 318 1.29 -2.90 -20.39
CA TRP A 318 0.87 -4.29 -20.46
C TRP A 318 0.65 -4.70 -21.90
N LYS A 319 0.92 -5.96 -22.21
CA LYS A 319 0.57 -6.62 -23.46
C LYS A 319 -0.50 -7.66 -23.21
N ASN A 320 -1.03 -8.26 -24.28
CA ASN A 320 -2.05 -9.31 -24.23
C ASN A 320 -3.27 -8.89 -23.40
N VAL A 321 -3.60 -7.60 -23.45
CA VAL A 321 -4.71 -7.03 -22.70
C VAL A 321 -6.04 -7.46 -23.34
N GLY A 322 -6.93 -7.94 -22.49
CA GLY A 322 -8.25 -8.48 -22.82
C GLY A 322 -9.36 -7.48 -22.53
N ASN A 323 -10.43 -7.99 -21.91
CA ASN A 323 -11.67 -7.26 -21.67
C ASN A 323 -11.55 -6.31 -20.48
N PRO A 324 -12.34 -5.21 -20.48
CA PRO A 324 -12.42 -4.33 -19.33
C PRO A 324 -13.05 -5.07 -18.13
N VAL A 325 -12.71 -4.62 -16.92
CA VAL A 325 -13.27 -5.16 -15.67
C VAL A 325 -14.73 -4.75 -15.50
N LYS A 326 -15.06 -3.50 -15.85
CA LYS A 326 -16.43 -2.98 -16.00
C LYS A 326 -16.56 -2.32 -17.37
N ASN A 327 -17.69 -2.50 -18.04
CA ASN A 327 -17.85 -2.15 -19.46
C ASN A 327 -17.61 -0.67 -19.79
N GLU A 328 -17.73 0.24 -18.81
CA GLU A 328 -17.59 1.69 -18.98
C GLU A 328 -16.15 2.21 -18.81
N ASP A 329 -15.19 1.36 -18.40
CA ASP A 329 -13.83 1.80 -18.05
C ASP A 329 -12.74 1.01 -18.80
N ASP A 330 -12.07 1.69 -19.73
CA ASP A 330 -11.01 1.11 -20.55
C ASP A 330 -9.62 1.13 -19.87
N LEU A 331 -9.45 1.78 -18.73
CA LEU A 331 -8.19 1.81 -17.97
C LEU A 331 -7.99 0.52 -17.16
N TYR A 332 -9.07 0.01 -16.56
CA TYR A 332 -9.05 -1.22 -15.75
C TYR A 332 -9.51 -2.42 -16.58
N ARG A 333 -8.53 -3.24 -16.98
CA ARG A 333 -8.71 -4.42 -17.84
C ARG A 333 -7.91 -5.59 -17.27
N THR A 334 -8.09 -6.76 -17.86
CA THR A 334 -7.27 -7.94 -17.54
C THR A 334 -6.25 -8.19 -18.64
N SER A 335 -5.01 -8.54 -18.27
CA SER A 335 -3.93 -8.96 -19.17
C SER A 335 -3.74 -10.47 -19.04
N GLN A 336 -3.72 -11.16 -20.18
CA GLN A 336 -3.49 -12.60 -20.21
C GLN A 336 -2.04 -12.91 -19.86
N SER A 337 -1.86 -13.86 -18.93
CA SER A 337 -0.54 -14.35 -18.56
C SER A 337 -0.01 -15.33 -19.61
N ILE A 338 1.16 -15.04 -20.18
CA ILE A 338 1.89 -15.96 -21.06
C ILE A 338 3.10 -16.48 -20.28
N GLY A 339 3.19 -17.79 -20.08
CA GLY A 339 4.26 -18.38 -19.27
C GLY A 339 4.10 -18.15 -17.75
N GLY A 340 2.85 -17.95 -17.29
CA GLY A 340 2.51 -17.85 -15.87
C GLY A 340 2.47 -16.42 -15.29
N PHE A 341 2.92 -15.41 -16.05
CA PHE A 341 2.90 -14.01 -15.62
C PHE A 341 2.41 -13.08 -16.74
N PRO A 342 1.85 -11.90 -16.40
CA PRO A 342 1.51 -10.87 -17.38
C PRO A 342 2.77 -10.33 -18.07
N ASP A 343 2.67 -10.03 -19.36
CA ASP A 343 3.74 -9.40 -20.14
C ASP A 343 3.58 -7.87 -20.12
N GLY A 344 4.68 -7.15 -19.91
CA GLY A 344 4.69 -5.71 -19.74
C GLY A 344 6.03 -5.17 -19.24
N GLY A 345 6.07 -3.89 -18.89
CA GLY A 345 7.31 -3.26 -18.46
C GLY A 345 7.19 -1.79 -18.09
N THR A 346 8.35 -1.15 -17.96
CA THR A 346 8.51 0.29 -17.74
C THR A 346 8.86 0.98 -19.05
N ILE A 347 8.38 2.20 -19.23
CA ILE A 347 8.74 3.05 -20.37
C ILE A 347 8.95 4.50 -19.90
N THR A 348 10.04 5.15 -20.34
CA THR A 348 10.33 6.54 -19.94
C THR A 348 9.37 7.54 -20.60
N TYR A 349 9.18 8.73 -20.02
CA TYR A 349 8.32 9.76 -20.62
C TYR A 349 8.83 10.20 -22.01
N ASP A 350 10.14 10.32 -22.18
CA ASP A 350 10.77 10.58 -23.48
C ASP A 350 10.39 9.53 -24.54
N GLU A 351 10.47 8.25 -24.19
CA GLU A 351 10.05 7.17 -25.09
C GLU A 351 8.55 7.18 -25.36
N ILE A 352 7.72 7.56 -24.38
CA ILE A 352 6.28 7.78 -24.60
C ILE A 352 6.06 8.88 -25.65
N LYS A 353 6.76 10.02 -25.53
CA LYS A 353 6.64 11.13 -26.49
C LYS A 353 7.11 10.77 -27.90
N VAL A 354 8.16 9.96 -28.01
CA VAL A 354 8.74 9.59 -29.32
C VAL A 354 8.05 8.41 -29.98
N LYS A 355 7.79 7.32 -29.23
CA LYS A 355 7.29 6.05 -29.77
C LYS A 355 5.76 6.03 -29.82
N PHE A 356 5.07 6.66 -28.87
CA PHE A 356 3.62 6.51 -28.71
C PHE A 356 2.81 7.66 -29.31
N ARG A 357 3.32 8.91 -29.25
CA ARG A 357 2.60 10.05 -29.85
C ARG A 357 2.78 10.22 -31.36
N LYS A 358 3.65 9.42 -32.01
CA LYS A 358 3.87 9.46 -33.47
C LYS A 358 3.11 8.38 -34.25
N GLU A 359 2.72 7.27 -33.61
CA GLU A 359 1.92 6.23 -34.26
C GLU A 359 0.44 6.64 -34.20
N SER A 360 -0.24 6.74 -35.35
CA SER A 360 -1.59 7.32 -35.52
C SER A 360 -2.70 6.61 -34.73
N ASP A 361 -2.44 5.40 -34.24
CA ASP A 361 -3.47 4.48 -33.74
C ASP A 361 -3.55 4.44 -32.21
N GLU A 362 -2.71 5.21 -31.50
CA GLU A 362 -2.61 5.23 -30.04
C GLU A 362 -2.93 6.61 -29.46
N LYS A 363 -4.23 6.92 -29.37
CA LYS A 363 -4.73 8.19 -28.82
C LYS A 363 -4.64 8.21 -27.29
N GLU A 364 -4.05 9.28 -26.74
CA GLU A 364 -4.09 9.56 -25.30
C GLU A 364 -5.55 9.78 -24.83
N ILE A 365 -5.92 9.09 -23.75
CA ILE A 365 -7.18 9.23 -23.04
C ILE A 365 -6.85 9.68 -21.61
N PHE A 366 -7.66 10.57 -21.04
CA PHE A 366 -7.48 11.02 -19.67
C PHE A 366 -8.59 10.45 -18.79
N HIS A 367 -8.20 9.66 -17.79
CA HIS A 367 -9.13 9.11 -16.82
C HIS A 367 -9.40 10.15 -15.72
N GLU A 368 -10.56 10.81 -15.81
CA GLU A 368 -10.91 11.97 -14.97
C GLU A 368 -10.96 11.66 -13.47
N LYS A 369 -11.46 10.47 -13.07
CA LYS A 369 -11.56 10.14 -11.64
C LYS A 369 -10.18 10.02 -10.98
N THR A 370 -9.24 9.36 -11.64
CA THR A 370 -7.89 9.13 -11.09
C THR A 370 -6.89 10.24 -11.45
N GLN A 371 -7.28 11.17 -12.34
CA GLN A 371 -6.40 12.18 -12.92
C GLN A 371 -5.16 11.55 -13.59
N THR A 372 -5.38 10.56 -14.47
CA THR A 372 -4.30 9.78 -15.07
C THR A 372 -4.43 9.69 -16.60
N PRO A 373 -3.40 10.03 -17.37
CA PRO A 373 -3.36 9.72 -18.80
C PRO A 373 -3.05 8.24 -19.04
N TYR A 374 -3.67 7.69 -20.08
CA TYR A 374 -3.38 6.34 -20.55
C TYR A 374 -3.63 6.25 -22.07
N SER A 375 -3.17 5.15 -22.67
CA SER A 375 -3.49 4.79 -24.05
C SER A 375 -3.86 3.32 -24.12
N TRP A 376 -4.86 2.99 -24.93
CA TRP A 376 -5.34 1.63 -25.14
C TRP A 376 -5.37 1.28 -26.63
N ASN A 377 -4.43 0.44 -27.08
CA ASN A 377 -4.38 -0.07 -28.45
C ASN A 377 -5.09 -1.42 -28.54
N LYS A 378 -6.31 -1.42 -29.10
CA LYS A 378 -7.15 -2.62 -29.28
C LYS A 378 -6.54 -3.65 -30.25
N ILE A 379 -5.82 -3.21 -31.27
CA ILE A 379 -5.24 -4.08 -32.31
C ILE A 379 -4.02 -4.80 -31.74
N LYS A 380 -3.09 -4.07 -31.12
CA LYS A 380 -1.88 -4.62 -30.51
C LYS A 380 -2.13 -5.29 -29.16
N LYS A 381 -3.30 -5.04 -28.57
CA LYS A 381 -3.64 -5.44 -27.19
C LYS A 381 -2.63 -4.91 -26.17
N THR A 382 -2.23 -3.65 -26.34
CA THR A 382 -1.27 -2.97 -25.46
C THR A 382 -1.95 -1.80 -24.75
N LEU A 383 -1.78 -1.72 -23.43
CA LEU A 383 -2.23 -0.60 -22.61
C LEU A 383 -1.03 0.05 -21.93
N ILE A 384 -1.01 1.38 -21.87
CA ILE A 384 0.03 2.16 -21.21
C ILE A 384 -0.61 3.17 -20.28
N SER A 385 -0.11 3.26 -19.04
CA SER A 385 -0.45 4.33 -18.09
C SER A 385 0.81 5.04 -17.63
N TYR A 386 0.75 6.37 -17.50
CA TYR A 386 1.90 7.23 -17.25
C TYR A 386 1.48 8.57 -16.63
N GLU A 387 2.42 9.52 -16.50
CA GLU A 387 2.16 10.92 -16.16
C GLU A 387 2.35 11.83 -17.37
N ASN A 388 1.45 12.81 -17.55
CA ASN A 388 1.62 13.89 -18.52
C ASN A 388 1.64 15.25 -17.79
N GLU A 389 1.77 16.34 -18.54
CA GLU A 389 1.83 17.69 -17.99
C GLU A 389 0.57 18.02 -17.15
N ARG A 390 -0.61 17.54 -17.57
CA ARG A 390 -1.89 17.75 -16.86
C ARG A 390 -1.93 17.02 -15.52
N SER A 391 -1.53 15.75 -15.47
CA SER A 391 -1.56 14.96 -14.23
C SER A 391 -0.47 15.41 -13.24
N ILE A 392 0.70 15.83 -13.73
CA ILE A 392 1.74 16.45 -12.91
C ILE A 392 1.25 17.76 -12.30
N ALA A 393 0.62 18.64 -13.08
CA ALA A 393 0.05 19.88 -12.57
C ALA A 393 -0.97 19.62 -11.45
N ALA A 394 -1.86 18.64 -11.63
CA ALA A 394 -2.84 18.24 -10.62
C ALA A 394 -2.17 17.77 -9.30
N LYS A 395 -1.10 16.97 -9.40
CA LYS A 395 -0.35 16.48 -8.22
C LYS A 395 0.41 17.59 -7.50
N VAL A 396 1.03 18.51 -8.25
CA VAL A 396 1.72 19.68 -7.68
C VAL A 396 0.73 20.55 -6.91
N ASN A 397 -0.41 20.86 -7.51
CA ASN A 397 -1.47 21.62 -6.86
C ASN A 397 -2.01 20.90 -5.61
N TYR A 398 -2.21 19.59 -5.68
CA TYR A 398 -2.59 18.80 -4.51
C TYR A 398 -1.56 18.91 -3.37
N ALA A 399 -0.26 18.77 -3.67
CA ALA A 399 0.80 18.84 -2.67
C ALA A 399 0.86 20.21 -1.99
N ILE A 400 0.68 21.29 -2.76
CA ILE A 400 0.64 22.65 -2.23
C ILE A 400 -0.61 22.84 -1.34
N ASN A 401 -1.78 22.42 -1.82
CA ASN A 401 -3.05 22.56 -1.11
C ASN A 401 -3.10 21.77 0.20
N HIS A 402 -2.33 20.70 0.35
CA HIS A 402 -2.30 19.87 1.57
C HIS A 402 -1.06 20.11 2.45
N ASN A 403 -0.39 21.25 2.25
CA ASN A 403 0.83 21.62 2.95
C ASN A 403 1.93 20.55 2.95
N LEU A 404 2.04 19.76 1.88
CA LEU A 404 3.11 18.78 1.76
C LEU A 404 4.46 19.51 1.64
N GLY A 405 5.52 18.84 2.07
CA GLY A 405 6.89 19.34 2.06
C GLY A 405 7.47 19.59 0.66
N GLY A 406 6.82 19.08 -0.39
CA GLY A 406 7.25 19.31 -1.77
C GLY A 406 6.92 18.17 -2.73
N ILE A 407 7.64 18.16 -3.86
CA ILE A 407 7.59 17.14 -4.90
C ILE A 407 8.96 16.44 -5.02
N PHE A 408 8.94 15.12 -5.09
CA PHE A 408 10.09 14.27 -5.39
C PHE A 408 9.91 13.64 -6.78
N ILE A 409 10.87 13.83 -7.68
CA ILE A 409 10.79 13.36 -9.07
C ILE A 409 11.61 12.07 -9.22
N TRP A 410 10.97 11.00 -9.70
CA TRP A 410 11.62 9.74 -10.06
C TRP A 410 11.40 9.39 -11.55
N SER A 411 12.39 9.47 -12.43
CA SER A 411 13.67 10.17 -12.27
C SER A 411 13.79 11.24 -13.35
N LEU A 412 14.55 12.29 -13.07
CA LEU A 412 14.63 13.49 -13.90
C LEU A 412 15.06 13.17 -15.33
N ASN A 413 16.03 12.25 -15.51
CA ASN A 413 16.54 11.83 -16.81
C ASN A 413 15.54 11.05 -17.69
N PHE A 414 14.35 10.73 -17.18
CA PHE A 414 13.27 10.09 -17.96
C PHE A 414 12.36 11.09 -18.68
N ASP A 415 12.46 12.39 -18.36
CA ASP A 415 11.73 13.44 -19.06
C ASP A 415 12.17 13.54 -20.53
N ASP A 416 11.36 14.22 -21.34
CA ASP A 416 11.66 14.49 -22.74
C ASP A 416 12.70 15.62 -22.90
N SER A 417 13.24 15.79 -24.11
CA SER A 417 14.27 16.81 -24.39
C SER A 417 13.81 18.25 -24.11
N ASN A 418 12.49 18.49 -24.10
CA ASN A 418 11.90 19.78 -23.76
C ASN A 418 11.72 19.96 -22.24
N SER A 419 11.99 18.92 -21.45
CA SER A 419 11.78 18.88 -20.01
C SER A 419 10.33 19.22 -19.64
N SER A 420 9.39 18.67 -20.39
CA SER A 420 7.97 19.04 -20.34
C SER A 420 7.35 18.75 -18.98
N LEU A 421 7.69 17.63 -18.34
CA LEU A 421 7.17 17.30 -17.01
C LEU A 421 7.82 18.15 -15.93
N LEU A 422 9.13 18.41 -16.00
CA LEU A 422 9.79 19.34 -15.08
C LEU A 422 9.20 20.76 -15.20
N ASN A 423 8.91 21.20 -16.43
CA ASN A 423 8.28 22.50 -16.66
C ASN A 423 6.87 22.55 -16.06
N ALA A 424 6.09 21.47 -16.19
CA ALA A 424 4.78 21.35 -15.54
C ALA A 424 4.88 21.41 -14.00
N VAL A 425 5.91 20.80 -13.40
CA VAL A 425 6.22 20.98 -11.97
C VAL A 425 6.49 22.46 -11.68
N SER A 426 7.44 23.06 -12.38
CA SER A 426 7.89 24.44 -12.16
C SER A 426 6.76 25.46 -12.24
N GLN A 427 5.94 25.41 -13.28
CA GLN A 427 4.86 26.37 -13.52
C GLN A 427 3.75 26.32 -12.47
N ASN A 428 3.51 25.15 -11.86
CA ASN A 428 2.48 24.98 -10.85
C ASN A 428 3.03 25.08 -9.44
N PHE A 429 4.35 25.08 -9.25
CA PHE A 429 4.96 25.11 -7.93
C PHE A 429 4.97 26.52 -7.35
N HIS A 430 4.13 26.75 -6.34
CA HIS A 430 4.05 28.01 -5.62
C HIS A 430 3.83 27.78 -4.13
N CYS A 431 4.27 28.74 -3.32
CA CYS A 431 3.94 28.76 -1.89
C CYS A 431 2.71 29.60 -1.64
N GLN A 432 1.83 29.09 -0.77
CA GLN A 432 0.65 29.80 -0.31
C GLN A 432 0.47 29.60 1.20
N PRO A 433 -0.10 30.58 1.92
CA PRO A 433 -0.28 30.51 3.37
C PRO A 433 -1.44 29.60 3.80
N ASN A 434 -2.44 29.41 2.92
CA ASN A 434 -3.65 28.67 3.23
C ASN A 434 -3.57 27.26 2.64
N PHE A 435 -3.92 26.27 3.44
CA PHE A 435 -3.91 24.86 3.05
C PHE A 435 -5.06 24.11 3.75
N SER A 436 -5.48 23.02 3.13
CA SER A 436 -6.44 22.07 3.67
C SER A 436 -5.70 21.05 4.53
N GLU A 437 -6.04 20.99 5.81
CA GLU A 437 -5.51 19.96 6.70
C GLU A 437 -6.19 18.61 6.46
N TYR A 438 -5.44 17.52 6.62
CA TYR A 438 -6.00 16.19 6.58
C TYR A 438 -6.89 15.93 7.80
N LYS A 439 -8.11 15.44 7.56
CA LYS A 439 -8.94 14.84 8.59
C LYS A 439 -8.46 13.43 8.90
N CYS A 440 -7.84 13.24 10.05
CA CYS A 440 -7.24 11.98 10.44
C CYS A 440 -8.17 11.16 11.33
N SER A 441 -8.22 9.85 11.12
CA SER A 441 -8.85 8.93 12.06
C SER A 441 -8.13 8.97 13.40
N GLU A 442 -8.88 9.05 14.50
CA GLU A 442 -8.35 8.95 15.86
C GLU A 442 -8.31 7.50 16.36
N ILE A 443 -8.92 6.56 15.62
CA ILE A 443 -8.85 5.15 15.98
C ILE A 443 -7.47 4.60 15.61
N LYS A 444 -6.73 4.20 16.64
CA LYS A 444 -5.45 3.51 16.50
C LYS A 444 -5.57 1.98 16.40
N GLU A 445 -6.71 1.43 16.80
CA GLU A 445 -7.01 0.01 16.70
C GLU A 445 -7.78 -0.34 15.41
N LYS A 446 -7.54 -1.52 14.86
CA LYS A 446 -8.22 -1.94 13.64
C LYS A 446 -9.66 -2.38 13.96
N ARG A 447 -10.64 -1.46 13.85
CA ARG A 447 -12.09 -1.74 13.99
C ARG A 447 -12.80 -2.06 12.68
N TRP A 448 -12.07 -2.00 11.57
CA TRP A 448 -12.57 -2.24 10.22
C TRP A 448 -12.10 -3.58 9.67
N TRP A 449 -12.96 -4.14 8.83
CA TRP A 449 -13.04 -5.55 8.48
C TRP A 449 -11.70 -6.27 8.19
N THR A 450 -11.47 -7.35 8.93
CA THR A 450 -10.98 -8.62 8.37
C THR A 450 -12.11 -9.65 8.59
N GLN A 451 -12.04 -10.86 8.05
CA GLN A 451 -13.11 -11.88 8.09
C GLN A 451 -13.58 -12.36 9.49
N TYR A 452 -13.31 -11.60 10.56
CA TYR A 452 -13.62 -11.91 11.94
C TYR A 452 -14.24 -10.71 12.67
N ASP A 453 -15.07 -11.03 13.65
CA ASP A 453 -15.47 -10.14 14.75
C ASP A 453 -14.24 -9.41 15.33
N VAL A 454 -14.30 -8.08 15.43
CA VAL A 454 -13.30 -7.31 16.18
C VAL A 454 -13.66 -7.45 17.66
N ASN A 455 -13.11 -8.47 18.32
CA ASN A 455 -13.32 -8.70 19.77
C ASN A 455 -14.79 -8.79 20.21
N GLY A 456 -15.68 -9.25 19.31
CA GLY A 456 -17.12 -9.39 19.57
C GLY A 456 -17.91 -8.08 19.49
N PHE A 457 -17.53 -7.16 18.60
CA PHE A 457 -18.27 -5.93 18.31
C PHE A 457 -18.53 -5.77 16.80
N TYR A 458 -19.59 -5.06 16.44
CA TYR A 458 -19.87 -4.75 15.04
C TYR A 458 -18.71 -3.95 14.41
N PRO A 459 -18.17 -4.40 13.26
CA PRO A 459 -17.13 -3.67 12.56
C PRO A 459 -17.70 -2.40 11.93
N ILE A 460 -16.83 -1.41 11.78
CA ILE A 460 -17.12 -0.19 11.02
C ILE A 460 -16.37 -0.19 9.69
N CYS A 461 -16.74 0.73 8.81
CA CYS A 461 -16.00 0.97 7.58
C CYS A 461 -14.72 1.74 7.85
N ASP A 462 -13.68 1.49 7.05
CA ASP A 462 -12.35 2.06 7.26
C ASP A 462 -12.38 3.56 6.88
N PRO A 463 -12.25 4.49 7.86
CA PRO A 463 -12.30 5.93 7.59
C PRO A 463 -11.20 6.43 6.64
N ASP A 464 -10.13 5.64 6.48
CA ASP A 464 -8.98 5.97 5.66
C ASP A 464 -8.91 5.14 4.37
N ASP A 465 -9.94 4.33 4.07
CA ASP A 465 -10.07 3.63 2.79
C ASP A 465 -11.11 4.33 1.88
N PRO A 466 -10.68 5.11 0.88
CA PRO A 466 -11.63 5.84 0.03
C PRO A 466 -12.52 4.91 -0.82
N GLY A 467 -12.17 3.64 -0.98
CA GLY A 467 -13.03 2.66 -1.66
C GLY A 467 -14.10 2.05 -0.76
N TYR A 468 -13.90 2.10 0.57
CA TYR A 468 -14.71 1.36 1.56
C TYR A 468 -14.93 2.14 2.86
N SER A 469 -15.04 3.48 2.79
CA SER A 469 -15.20 4.35 3.96
C SER A 469 -16.65 4.63 4.32
N CYS A 470 -17.59 4.41 3.39
CA CYS A 470 -19.01 4.64 3.63
C CYS A 470 -19.73 3.37 4.02
N CYS A 471 -20.50 3.44 5.10
CA CYS A 471 -21.41 2.38 5.55
C CYS A 471 -22.81 2.65 5.01
N GLY A 472 -23.23 1.83 4.05
CA GLY A 472 -24.57 1.89 3.45
C GLY A 472 -25.68 1.47 4.42
N THR A 473 -26.95 1.65 4.03
CA THR A 473 -28.14 1.40 4.90
C THR A 473 -28.18 -0.03 5.44
N TYR A 474 -27.64 -0.98 4.68
CA TYR A 474 -27.59 -2.38 5.05
C TYR A 474 -26.29 -2.78 5.76
N GLY A 475 -25.41 -1.83 6.06
CA GLY A 475 -24.15 -1.99 6.80
C GLY A 475 -22.90 -2.25 5.94
N PHE A 476 -23.03 -2.27 4.61
CA PHE A 476 -21.93 -2.62 3.70
C PHE A 476 -20.96 -1.45 3.58
N CYS A 477 -19.67 -1.75 3.54
CA CYS A 477 -18.66 -0.77 3.25
C CYS A 477 -18.48 -0.63 1.74
N GLY A 478 -18.46 0.60 1.26
CA GLY A 478 -18.24 0.91 -0.13
C GLY A 478 -17.97 2.39 -0.32
N SER A 479 -18.11 2.82 -1.57
CA SER A 479 -17.95 4.21 -1.99
C SER A 479 -19.01 4.55 -3.03
N GLY A 480 -19.35 5.83 -3.18
CA GLY A 480 -20.40 6.28 -4.09
C GLY A 480 -21.76 6.50 -3.42
N ALA A 481 -22.73 6.97 -4.21
CA ALA A 481 -24.00 7.46 -3.69
C ALA A 481 -24.81 6.39 -2.95
N GLU A 482 -24.78 5.13 -3.42
CA GLU A 482 -25.51 4.04 -2.76
C GLU A 482 -25.00 3.69 -1.35
N PHE A 483 -23.76 4.08 -1.00
CA PHE A 483 -23.17 3.84 0.32
C PHE A 483 -23.05 5.12 1.14
N CYS A 484 -22.79 6.27 0.52
CA CYS A 484 -22.49 7.52 1.21
C CYS A 484 -23.68 8.48 1.31
N GLU A 485 -24.65 8.42 0.38
CA GLU A 485 -25.73 9.41 0.23
C GLU A 485 -27.12 8.84 0.56
N CYS A 486 -27.19 7.58 0.98
CA CYS A 486 -28.42 6.92 1.36
C CYS A 486 -28.92 7.33 2.76
N LYS A 487 -30.23 7.18 2.98
CA LYS A 487 -30.85 7.48 4.28
C LYS A 487 -30.35 6.50 5.35
N GLY A 488 -29.78 7.04 6.42
CA GLY A 488 -29.22 6.27 7.54
C GLY A 488 -27.76 5.85 7.35
N CYS A 489 -27.13 6.23 6.25
CA CYS A 489 -25.76 5.86 5.94
C CYS A 489 -24.73 6.72 6.67
N ILE A 490 -23.56 6.14 6.91
CA ILE A 490 -22.48 6.81 7.64
C ILE A 490 -21.23 6.84 6.77
N ASP A 491 -20.87 8.04 6.30
CA ASP A 491 -19.61 8.32 5.62
C ASP A 491 -18.51 8.55 6.67
N TYR A 492 -17.79 7.48 7.05
CA TYR A 492 -16.69 7.57 8.01
C TYR A 492 -15.48 8.32 7.45
N GLY A 493 -15.34 8.40 6.12
CA GLY A 493 -14.27 9.18 5.49
C GLY A 493 -14.41 10.67 5.74
N LYS A 494 -15.64 11.20 5.71
CA LYS A 494 -15.94 12.60 6.02
C LYS A 494 -16.13 12.88 7.51
N MET A 495 -16.62 11.88 8.25
CA MET A 495 -16.93 11.94 9.69
C MET A 495 -16.16 10.87 10.48
N PRO A 496 -14.80 10.91 10.49
CA PRO A 496 -13.99 9.90 11.17
C PRO A 496 -14.23 9.84 12.68
N GLU A 497 -14.72 10.91 13.29
CA GLU A 497 -15.07 10.96 14.71
C GLU A 497 -16.21 10.01 15.09
N LYS A 498 -17.12 9.67 14.15
CA LYS A 498 -18.19 8.70 14.40
C LYS A 498 -17.67 7.29 14.66
N ALA A 499 -16.45 7.03 14.23
CA ALA A 499 -15.77 5.77 14.45
C ALA A 499 -15.43 5.54 15.95
N LEU A 500 -15.32 6.62 16.73
CA LEU A 500 -14.99 6.60 18.16
C LEU A 500 -16.18 6.25 19.06
N ILE A 501 -17.40 6.28 18.54
CA ILE A 501 -18.61 5.89 19.27
C ILE A 501 -18.39 4.47 19.82
N GLU A 502 -18.83 4.23 21.06
CA GLU A 502 -18.65 2.94 21.73
C GLU A 502 -19.10 1.80 20.81
N PRO A 503 -18.24 0.80 20.59
CA PRO A 503 -18.54 -0.27 19.67
C PRO A 503 -19.77 -1.05 20.16
N ILE A 504 -20.71 -1.31 19.26
CA ILE A 504 -21.96 -2.00 19.59
C ILE A 504 -21.68 -3.50 19.65
N LYS A 505 -21.94 -4.11 20.82
CA LYS A 505 -21.82 -5.57 20.99
C LYS A 505 -23.08 -6.24 20.41
N PRO A 506 -22.95 -7.23 19.51
CA PRO A 506 -24.09 -8.00 19.05
C PRO A 506 -24.72 -8.76 20.23
N SER A 507 -26.05 -8.93 20.21
CA SER A 507 -26.78 -9.63 21.28
C SER A 507 -26.40 -11.11 21.40
N GLN A 508 -25.81 -11.67 20.35
CA GLN A 508 -25.31 -13.03 20.28
C GLN A 508 -24.08 -13.13 19.37
N ALA A 509 -23.36 -14.26 19.45
CA ALA A 509 -22.26 -14.55 18.53
C ALA A 509 -22.73 -14.50 17.07
N LEU A 510 -21.90 -13.92 16.20
CA LEU A 510 -22.19 -13.73 14.79
C LEU A 510 -22.37 -15.09 14.08
N ARG A 511 -23.62 -15.35 13.66
CA ARG A 511 -24.03 -16.56 12.92
C ARG A 511 -24.78 -16.22 11.63
N TRP A 512 -24.61 -15.02 11.11
CA TRP A 512 -25.19 -14.56 9.85
C TRP A 512 -24.08 -14.10 8.93
N HIS A 513 -24.38 -14.02 7.63
CA HIS A 513 -23.46 -13.40 6.70
C HIS A 513 -23.29 -11.93 7.08
N THR A 514 -22.07 -11.57 7.47
CA THR A 514 -21.66 -10.17 7.37
C THR A 514 -21.53 -9.89 5.88
N LEU A 515 -22.47 -9.14 5.33
CA LEU A 515 -22.43 -8.24 4.18
C LEU A 515 -21.39 -8.50 3.04
N ASN A 516 -20.11 -8.76 3.28
CA ASN A 516 -19.16 -9.20 2.23
C ASN A 516 -19.50 -10.51 1.49
N ALA A 517 -20.52 -11.28 1.92
CA ALA A 517 -20.94 -12.48 1.20
C ALA A 517 -21.82 -12.21 -0.05
N SER A 518 -22.25 -10.97 -0.29
CA SER A 518 -23.24 -10.64 -1.33
C SER A 518 -22.80 -9.44 -2.19
N LEU A 519 -21.61 -9.52 -2.79
CA LEU A 519 -21.05 -8.53 -3.73
C LEU A 519 -21.89 -8.30 -5.02
N ASN A 520 -23.06 -8.93 -5.15
CA ASN A 520 -23.93 -8.85 -6.34
C ASN A 520 -25.26 -8.11 -6.09
N GLY A 521 -25.32 -7.22 -5.10
CA GLY A 521 -26.55 -6.44 -4.82
C GLY A 521 -27.77 -7.30 -4.42
N SER A 522 -27.53 -8.53 -3.97
CA SER A 522 -28.60 -9.43 -3.53
C SER A 522 -28.91 -9.23 -2.05
N THR A 523 -30.20 -9.18 -1.71
CA THR A 523 -30.73 -9.16 -0.33
C THR A 523 -30.02 -10.17 0.58
N PRO A 524 -29.79 -9.85 1.87
CA PRO A 524 -29.06 -10.74 2.78
C PRO A 524 -29.71 -12.13 2.82
N LYS A 525 -28.93 -13.19 2.62
CA LYS A 525 -29.45 -14.56 2.55
C LYS A 525 -29.31 -15.30 3.87
N CYS A 526 -30.28 -16.17 4.16
CA CYS A 526 -30.39 -16.95 5.38
C CYS A 526 -30.95 -18.35 5.10
N GLY A 527 -30.80 -19.23 6.09
CA GLY A 527 -31.36 -20.57 6.01
C GLY A 527 -30.61 -21.53 5.09
N PRO A 528 -31.12 -22.76 4.92
CA PRO A 528 -30.36 -23.85 4.31
C PRO A 528 -29.94 -23.60 2.86
N LYS A 529 -30.65 -22.72 2.15
CA LYS A 529 -30.43 -22.32 0.75
C LYS A 529 -29.37 -21.22 0.60
N ALA A 530 -28.92 -20.61 1.69
CA ALA A 530 -27.86 -19.61 1.66
C ALA A 530 -26.47 -20.28 1.60
N PRO A 531 -25.45 -19.60 1.02
CA PRO A 531 -24.05 -20.02 1.15
C PRO A 531 -23.72 -20.29 2.63
N LYS A 532 -22.93 -21.31 2.93
CA LYS A 532 -22.52 -21.57 4.33
C LYS A 532 -21.54 -20.48 4.80
N LEU A 533 -21.48 -20.28 6.11
CA LEU A 533 -20.41 -19.51 6.74
C LEU A 533 -19.08 -20.27 6.61
N ILE A 534 -17.95 -19.57 6.84
CA ILE A 534 -16.59 -20.14 6.72
C ILE A 534 -16.39 -21.35 7.66
N ASP A 535 -17.06 -21.37 8.80
CA ASP A 535 -17.07 -22.47 9.77
C ASP A 535 -18.06 -23.61 9.41
N GLY A 536 -18.73 -23.52 8.26
CA GLY A 536 -19.71 -24.48 7.78
C GLY A 536 -21.13 -24.32 8.34
N GLN A 537 -21.37 -23.35 9.23
CA GLN A 537 -22.70 -23.11 9.79
C GLN A 537 -23.68 -22.52 8.76
N ILE A 538 -24.98 -22.72 9.01
CA ILE A 538 -26.05 -22.13 8.21
C ILE A 538 -26.26 -20.69 8.69
N PRO A 539 -26.18 -19.69 7.80
CA PRO A 539 -26.36 -18.29 8.19
C PRO A 539 -27.81 -18.02 8.62
N ILE A 540 -27.96 -17.24 9.68
CA ILE A 540 -29.23 -16.68 10.14
C ILE A 540 -29.43 -15.24 9.63
N CYS A 541 -30.51 -14.58 10.03
CA CYS A 541 -30.65 -13.14 9.88
C CYS A 541 -30.16 -12.40 11.13
N ASN A 542 -29.72 -11.14 10.97
CA ASN A 542 -29.22 -10.35 12.09
C ASN A 542 -30.36 -10.03 13.07
N PRO A 543 -30.37 -10.58 14.31
CA PRO A 543 -31.46 -10.36 15.27
C PRO A 543 -31.58 -8.90 15.72
N ASP A 544 -30.45 -8.17 15.67
CA ASP A 544 -30.32 -6.79 16.14
C ASP A 544 -30.68 -5.77 15.05
N ALA A 545 -30.86 -6.21 13.80
CA ALA A 545 -31.22 -5.32 12.70
C ALA A 545 -32.69 -4.90 12.80
N ASN A 546 -32.98 -3.62 12.56
CA ASN A 546 -34.34 -3.09 12.66
C ASN A 546 -35.31 -3.65 11.62
N ASP A 547 -34.82 -3.95 10.41
CA ASP A 547 -35.62 -4.25 9.22
C ASP A 547 -35.29 -5.59 8.54
N SER A 548 -34.39 -6.38 9.11
CA SER A 548 -33.81 -7.57 8.47
C SER A 548 -33.54 -8.71 9.44
N TYR A 549 -34.44 -8.89 10.42
CA TYR A 549 -34.32 -9.86 11.51
C TYR A 549 -35.08 -11.18 11.28
N CYS A 550 -35.92 -11.27 10.24
CA CYS A 550 -36.66 -12.48 9.90
C CYS A 550 -36.15 -13.12 8.61
N CYS A 551 -36.01 -14.45 8.61
CA CYS A 551 -35.70 -15.21 7.42
C CYS A 551 -36.97 -15.74 6.76
N SER A 552 -37.17 -15.39 5.49
CA SER A 552 -38.26 -15.92 4.66
C SER A 552 -38.03 -17.37 4.23
N SER A 553 -39.08 -18.07 3.80
CA SER A 553 -39.00 -19.42 3.22
C SER A 553 -38.13 -19.50 1.95
N SER A 554 -37.96 -18.38 1.26
CA SER A 554 -37.08 -18.24 0.09
C SER A 554 -35.61 -18.01 0.46
N GLY A 555 -35.29 -17.90 1.76
CA GLY A 555 -33.91 -17.75 2.24
C GLY A 555 -33.40 -16.31 2.17
N TYR A 556 -34.28 -15.32 2.29
CA TYR A 556 -33.93 -13.90 2.34
C TYR A 556 -34.30 -13.27 3.68
N CYS A 557 -33.45 -12.40 4.19
CA CYS A 557 -33.69 -11.60 5.38
C CYS A 557 -34.51 -10.36 5.08
N GLY A 558 -35.42 -10.04 5.99
CA GLY A 558 -36.25 -8.84 5.93
C GLY A 558 -37.11 -8.69 7.19
N ALA A 559 -38.10 -7.81 7.10
CA ALA A 559 -39.09 -7.57 8.14
C ALA A 559 -40.49 -7.49 7.52
N GLY A 560 -41.52 -7.67 8.36
CA GLY A 560 -42.92 -7.67 7.93
C GLY A 560 -43.45 -9.08 7.62
N SER A 561 -44.71 -9.15 7.19
CA SER A 561 -45.46 -10.41 7.09
C SER A 561 -44.84 -11.42 6.11
N SER A 562 -44.31 -10.96 4.98
CA SER A 562 -43.65 -11.83 3.99
C SER A 562 -42.36 -12.49 4.46
N TYR A 563 -41.75 -11.97 5.54
CA TYR A 563 -40.49 -12.50 6.09
C TYR A 563 -40.67 -13.15 7.45
N CYS A 564 -41.62 -12.69 8.26
CA CYS A 564 -41.82 -13.15 9.64
C CYS A 564 -43.05 -14.04 9.82
N GLN A 565 -44.03 -13.98 8.92
CA GLN A 565 -45.35 -14.62 9.09
C GLN A 565 -45.64 -15.66 7.99
N CYS A 566 -44.65 -16.50 7.68
CA CYS A 566 -44.84 -17.66 6.82
C CYS A 566 -44.52 -18.96 7.55
N LYS A 567 -44.99 -20.10 7.01
CA LYS A 567 -44.87 -21.42 7.64
C LYS A 567 -43.43 -21.81 7.99
N ASP A 568 -42.48 -21.46 7.12
CA ASP A 568 -41.06 -21.80 7.27
C ASP A 568 -40.20 -20.57 7.61
N CYS A 569 -40.84 -19.47 8.02
CA CYS A 569 -40.15 -18.24 8.39
C CYS A 569 -39.57 -18.36 9.80
N VAL A 570 -38.40 -17.75 10.02
CA VAL A 570 -37.76 -17.72 11.34
C VAL A 570 -37.50 -16.27 11.74
N ASP A 571 -38.17 -15.83 12.80
CA ASP A 571 -37.86 -14.56 13.48
C ASP A 571 -36.70 -14.79 14.45
N PHE A 572 -35.52 -14.30 14.09
CA PHE A 572 -34.31 -14.44 14.90
C PHE A 572 -34.22 -13.42 16.04
N ARG A 573 -35.02 -12.35 16.02
CA ARG A 573 -35.12 -11.46 17.17
C ARG A 573 -35.88 -12.15 18.30
N ALA A 574 -36.96 -12.84 17.97
CA ALA A 574 -37.72 -13.64 18.92
C ALA A 574 -36.99 -14.94 19.30
N ASN A 575 -36.30 -15.57 18.35
CA ASN A 575 -35.61 -16.86 18.53
C ASN A 575 -34.12 -16.77 18.16
N PRO A 576 -33.30 -16.02 18.90
CA PRO A 576 -31.91 -15.77 18.55
C PRO A 576 -31.12 -17.07 18.43
N ASN A 577 -31.35 -18.03 19.33
CA ASN A 577 -30.64 -19.30 19.39
C ASN A 577 -31.13 -20.37 18.41
N HIS A 578 -31.99 -20.04 17.45
CA HIS A 578 -32.44 -21.00 16.45
C HIS A 578 -31.25 -21.58 15.65
N VAL A 579 -31.27 -22.89 15.42
CA VAL A 579 -30.27 -23.62 14.64
C VAL A 579 -30.99 -24.40 13.56
N TYR A 580 -30.65 -24.12 12.30
CA TYR A 580 -31.13 -24.92 11.18
C TYR A 580 -30.53 -26.32 11.28
N GLN A 581 -31.40 -27.33 11.32
CA GLN A 581 -30.97 -28.72 11.22
C GLN A 581 -30.30 -28.96 9.86
N GLN A 582 -29.17 -29.67 9.85
CA GLN A 582 -28.54 -30.04 8.59
C GLN A 582 -29.50 -30.91 7.78
N LYS A 583 -29.70 -30.57 6.51
CA LYS A 583 -30.49 -31.38 5.59
C LYS A 583 -29.73 -32.69 5.34
N MET A 584 -30.36 -33.80 5.68
CA MET A 584 -29.76 -35.13 5.57
C MET A 584 -30.39 -35.98 4.47
N TRP A 585 -31.41 -35.49 3.76
CA TRP A 585 -32.15 -36.24 2.73
C TRP A 585 -32.37 -35.38 1.47
N TRP A 586 -32.50 -36.04 0.32
CA TRP A 586 -32.86 -35.41 -0.94
C TRP A 586 -34.38 -35.34 -1.11
N GLY A 587 -34.91 -34.13 -1.34
CA GLY A 587 -36.31 -33.86 -1.64
C GLY A 587 -36.54 -33.51 -3.11
N TRP A 588 -37.81 -33.30 -3.48
CA TRP A 588 -38.19 -32.94 -4.85
C TRP A 588 -37.60 -31.62 -5.32
N ASP A 589 -37.40 -30.67 -4.40
CA ASP A 589 -36.82 -29.36 -4.70
C ASP A 589 -35.33 -29.40 -5.06
N ASP A 590 -34.64 -30.53 -4.86
CA ASP A 590 -33.20 -30.66 -5.13
C ASP A 590 -32.87 -31.13 -6.56
N GLY A 591 -33.90 -31.38 -7.38
CA GLY A 591 -33.75 -31.83 -8.76
C GLY A 591 -34.10 -33.31 -8.95
N PRO A 592 -34.68 -33.68 -10.10
CA PRO A 592 -35.18 -35.03 -10.36
C PRO A 592 -34.08 -36.11 -10.34
N GLU A 593 -32.81 -35.74 -10.55
CA GLU A 593 -31.66 -36.63 -10.54
C GLU A 593 -31.32 -37.20 -9.16
N VAL A 594 -31.57 -36.44 -8.09
CA VAL A 594 -31.24 -36.83 -6.70
C VAL A 594 -32.47 -37.00 -5.82
N ALA A 595 -33.63 -36.46 -6.22
CA ALA A 595 -34.86 -36.51 -5.45
C ALA A 595 -35.18 -37.92 -4.95
N GLY A 596 -35.35 -38.05 -3.63
CA GLY A 596 -35.68 -39.32 -2.99
C GLY A 596 -34.55 -40.36 -2.99
N ARG A 597 -33.31 -40.04 -3.36
CA ARG A 597 -32.18 -40.98 -3.23
C ARG A 597 -31.64 -41.04 -1.80
N CYS A 598 -31.17 -42.21 -1.39
CA CYS A 598 -30.62 -42.46 -0.04
C CYS A 598 -29.52 -43.54 -0.05
N GLY A 599 -28.73 -43.59 1.02
CA GLY A 599 -27.73 -44.61 1.28
C GLY A 599 -26.48 -44.52 0.40
N LEU A 600 -25.69 -45.60 0.41
CA LEU A 600 -24.37 -45.67 -0.23
C LEU A 600 -24.38 -45.39 -1.75
N ARG A 601 -25.55 -45.52 -2.39
CA ARG A 601 -25.76 -45.34 -3.84
C ARG A 601 -26.18 -43.93 -4.23
N ALA A 602 -26.42 -43.07 -3.25
CA ALA A 602 -26.83 -41.70 -3.48
C ALA A 602 -25.62 -40.75 -3.45
N PRO A 603 -25.63 -39.67 -4.26
CA PRO A 603 -24.69 -38.57 -4.07
C PRO A 603 -24.73 -38.07 -2.63
N LYS A 604 -23.55 -37.89 -2.04
CA LYS A 604 -23.40 -37.46 -0.65
C LYS A 604 -23.92 -36.03 -0.46
N ILE A 605 -24.63 -35.79 0.65
CA ILE A 605 -24.99 -34.45 1.12
C ILE A 605 -23.92 -34.03 2.13
N ASN A 606 -23.17 -32.97 1.85
CA ASN A 606 -22.11 -32.45 2.73
C ASN A 606 -21.11 -33.53 3.21
N GLY A 607 -20.71 -34.44 2.32
CA GLY A 607 -19.74 -35.51 2.63
C GLY A 607 -20.31 -36.74 3.33
N GLN A 608 -21.60 -36.73 3.71
CA GLN A 608 -22.30 -37.85 4.33
C GLN A 608 -23.31 -38.48 3.37
N TYR A 609 -23.59 -39.79 3.56
CA TYR A 609 -24.62 -40.47 2.77
C TYR A 609 -26.01 -40.03 3.21
N PRO A 610 -26.89 -39.65 2.27
CA PRO A 610 -28.21 -39.15 2.60
C PRO A 610 -29.07 -40.25 3.22
N ILE A 611 -29.85 -39.86 4.22
CA ILE A 611 -30.90 -40.64 4.84
C ILE A 611 -32.24 -40.37 4.13
N CYS A 612 -33.30 -41.02 4.59
CA CYS A 612 -34.67 -40.65 4.26
C CYS A 612 -35.28 -39.79 5.35
N ASP A 613 -36.18 -38.89 4.98
CA ASP A 613 -36.87 -37.98 5.90
C ASP A 613 -37.63 -38.80 6.97
N PRO A 614 -37.20 -38.78 8.24
CA PRO A 614 -37.81 -39.59 9.29
C PRO A 614 -39.24 -39.14 9.62
N ASP A 615 -39.58 -37.89 9.33
CA ASP A 615 -40.89 -37.30 9.58
C ASP A 615 -41.85 -37.47 8.39
N SER A 616 -41.33 -37.92 7.24
CA SER A 616 -42.15 -38.18 6.06
C SER A 616 -43.18 -39.28 6.32
N ARG A 617 -44.40 -39.06 5.84
CA ARG A 617 -45.47 -40.07 5.92
C ARG A 617 -45.28 -41.20 4.91
N SER A 618 -44.56 -40.96 3.81
CA SER A 618 -44.49 -41.88 2.66
C SER A 618 -43.07 -42.26 2.24
N SER A 619 -42.04 -41.63 2.81
CA SER A 619 -40.66 -41.72 2.30
C SER A 619 -39.62 -41.71 3.43
N TYR A 620 -39.81 -42.57 4.44
CA TYR A 620 -38.98 -42.63 5.66
C TYR A 620 -38.05 -43.86 5.73
N CYS A 621 -38.16 -44.79 4.78
CA CYS A 621 -37.29 -45.96 4.69
C CYS A 621 -36.40 -45.89 3.45
N CYS A 622 -35.11 -46.16 3.62
CA CYS A 622 -34.19 -46.30 2.49
C CYS A 622 -34.19 -47.75 1.99
N GLY A 623 -34.74 -47.94 0.79
CA GLY A 623 -34.78 -49.22 0.11
C GLY A 623 -33.41 -49.68 -0.40
N TYR A 624 -33.24 -50.98 -0.65
CA TYR A 624 -32.01 -51.54 -1.22
C TYR A 624 -31.59 -50.88 -2.55
N THR A 625 -32.55 -50.37 -3.33
CA THR A 625 -32.28 -49.66 -4.59
C THR A 625 -31.67 -48.27 -4.39
N GLY A 626 -31.57 -47.79 -3.14
CA GLY A 626 -31.04 -46.46 -2.81
C GLY A 626 -32.08 -45.36 -2.98
N TYR A 627 -33.37 -45.67 -2.80
CA TYR A 627 -34.47 -44.70 -2.85
C TYR A 627 -35.33 -44.75 -1.59
N CYS A 628 -35.85 -43.58 -1.21
CA CYS A 628 -36.73 -43.37 -0.10
C CYS A 628 -38.17 -43.72 -0.45
N GLY A 629 -38.78 -44.54 0.40
CA GLY A 629 -40.17 -44.95 0.26
C GLY A 629 -40.75 -45.42 1.59
N SER A 630 -41.87 -46.11 1.50
CA SER A 630 -42.56 -46.71 2.64
C SER A 630 -43.17 -48.05 2.22
N GLY A 631 -43.50 -48.89 3.21
CA GLY A 631 -44.03 -50.23 2.97
C GLY A 631 -42.95 -51.30 2.79
N ARG A 632 -43.40 -52.54 2.59
CA ARG A 632 -42.58 -53.76 2.69
C ARG A 632 -41.34 -53.76 1.78
N SER A 633 -41.46 -53.20 0.57
CA SER A 633 -40.36 -53.12 -0.41
C SER A 633 -39.23 -52.14 -0.03
N PHE A 634 -39.50 -51.18 0.86
CA PHE A 634 -38.53 -50.17 1.29
C PHE A 634 -38.10 -50.32 2.75
N CYS A 635 -38.96 -50.87 3.60
CA CYS A 635 -38.69 -51.01 5.03
C CYS A 635 -38.28 -52.44 5.44
N ASP A 636 -38.70 -53.47 4.70
CA ASP A 636 -38.55 -54.89 5.09
C ASP A 636 -37.61 -55.65 4.12
N CYS A 637 -36.50 -55.01 3.72
CA CYS A 637 -35.50 -55.63 2.86
C CYS A 637 -34.14 -55.82 3.56
N PRO A 638 -33.27 -56.72 3.07
CA PRO A 638 -31.90 -56.86 3.58
C PRO A 638 -31.12 -55.55 3.38
N ASN A 639 -30.57 -55.01 4.46
CA ASN A 639 -29.87 -53.72 4.51
C ASN A 639 -30.74 -52.48 4.25
N CYS A 640 -32.07 -52.59 4.30
CA CYS A 640 -32.94 -51.42 4.37
C CYS A 640 -32.81 -50.73 5.73
N VAL A 641 -32.96 -49.40 5.75
CA VAL A 641 -32.93 -48.62 7.00
C VAL A 641 -34.22 -47.83 7.14
N ASN A 642 -34.95 -48.08 8.22
CA ASN A 642 -36.10 -47.29 8.62
C ASN A 642 -35.64 -46.14 9.53
N PHE A 643 -35.61 -44.91 8.98
CA PHE A 643 -35.15 -43.73 9.71
C PHE A 643 -36.19 -43.19 10.69
N LYS A 644 -37.46 -43.59 10.57
CA LYS A 644 -38.49 -43.24 11.55
C LYS A 644 -38.27 -43.94 12.89
N THR A 645 -37.76 -45.17 12.86
CA THR A 645 -37.39 -45.92 14.07
C THR A 645 -35.91 -45.78 14.44
N ASN A 646 -35.05 -45.46 13.47
CA ASN A 646 -33.61 -45.25 13.69
C ASN A 646 -33.11 -43.91 13.10
N PRO A 647 -33.56 -42.75 13.63
CA PRO A 647 -33.26 -41.44 13.05
C PRO A 647 -31.77 -41.04 13.13
N THR A 648 -31.02 -41.66 14.03
CA THR A 648 -29.59 -41.40 14.23
C THR A 648 -28.68 -42.28 13.39
N PHE A 649 -29.21 -43.26 12.65
CA PHE A 649 -28.41 -44.17 11.83
C PHE A 649 -27.63 -43.40 10.74
N ARG A 650 -26.37 -43.79 10.51
CA ARG A 650 -25.49 -43.27 9.46
C ARG A 650 -24.77 -44.44 8.79
N TRP A 651 -24.51 -44.30 7.48
CA TRP A 651 -23.90 -45.33 6.62
C TRP A 651 -22.38 -45.33 6.66
#